data_AF-V4NB07-F1
#
_entry.id   AF-V4NB07-F1
#
_cell.length_a   1.000
_cell.length_b   1.000
_cell.length_c   1.000
_cell.angle_alpha   90.00
_cell.angle_beta   90.00
_cell.angle_gamma   90.00
#
_symmetry.space_group_name_H-M   'P 1'
#
loop_
_entity.id
_entity.type
_entity.pdbx_description
1 polymer ?
#
loop_
_entity_poly.entity_id
_entity_poly.type
_entity_poly.pdbx_seq_one_letter_code
_entity_poly.pdbx_strand_id
1 'polypeptide(L)'
;MSDINTLTRKAFIERFGLLFEHNPWIVAQTETMRPFADLEALHAGFMKVVAHSGPEAQLALLRAHPKLADKAQVKAGLTKESASEQASVGLNALTEAEFARFHELNTAYEKRFGFPFIIAVRLAGGKAGILEAMQTRLGNDAETEFATALSEVGKIVWLRLKDVVNIPSPPRGEGGPKERVRGKTTGSESPPHPNPLPAGERGLNDHNARVRHDLDCLNYPGSDWTTPQTSPEGHVYDVIIVGGGQSGLGAAFGLKRERISNILILDECPEGFEGPWETYARMVTLRTPKTITSIDQGVPSLTFRAFWEAQHGPDGWAKVDKIPRGDWMAYLRWFRQVLGLPVVNDVRLTRVEPLNGQFRLHTSGGTYLARKVILATGIQGGGEWHTPDMIKALPRHLYAHTSEAIDVEALKGKRIGILGGGASAFDNAHHILDAGVGEAHVFVRRSVLPRINPIRHMEAAGLIPRFAALSDADKYAAISHFFKFNQPPTNDTFARAAAHSGFHLHTGAPWQAVIERNGKAVVTTPQGEHVFDFLIISTGLVTDPALRPELADLEPGIARWGDVYAAPEDVKSALLDAHPYLGAGFAFKGRDAAAQAKLHGLFAFNYSALINFGLSASALSGLKYALPKLCGAVADQLFLDDRDTRLSAYFSYDEPEFTGEWSPK
;
A
#
# COMPACT_ATOMS: atom_id res chain seq x y z
N MET A 1 17.43 -6.98 31.68
CA MET A 1 16.50 -5.87 32.00
C MET A 1 17.07 -4.48 31.70
N SER A 2 18.36 -4.20 31.95
CA SER A 2 19.02 -2.94 31.53
C SER A 2 18.76 -2.61 30.06
N ASP A 3 18.85 -3.61 29.20
CA ASP A 3 18.69 -3.45 27.76
C ASP A 3 17.24 -3.13 27.37
N ILE A 4 16.26 -3.58 28.15
CA ILE A 4 14.83 -3.30 27.94
C ILE A 4 14.48 -1.90 28.45
N ASN A 5 15.02 -1.52 29.61
CA ASN A 5 14.78 -0.21 30.22
C ASN A 5 15.46 0.94 29.45
N THR A 6 16.46 0.64 28.62
CA THR A 6 17.17 1.62 27.80
C THR A 6 16.71 1.66 26.34
N LEU A 7 15.73 0.84 25.94
CA LEU A 7 15.17 0.90 24.57
C LEU A 7 14.52 2.25 24.30
N THR A 8 14.73 2.79 23.10
CA THR A 8 13.91 3.89 22.60
C THR A 8 12.44 3.47 22.56
N ARG A 9 11.52 4.42 22.68
CA ARG A 9 10.07 4.13 22.65
C ARG A 9 9.67 3.30 21.43
N LYS A 10 10.23 3.64 20.25
CA LYS A 10 10.04 2.88 19.01
C LYS A 10 10.52 1.43 19.15
N ALA A 11 11.75 1.21 19.61
CA ALA A 11 12.31 -0.14 19.76
C ALA A 11 11.57 -0.98 20.83
N PHE A 12 11.04 -0.35 21.89
CA PHE A 12 10.24 -1.04 22.90
C PHE A 12 8.89 -1.51 22.32
N ILE A 13 8.21 -0.63 21.57
CA ILE A 13 6.95 -0.96 20.90
C ILE A 13 7.17 -2.00 19.81
N GLU A 14 8.24 -1.91 19.02
CA GLU A 14 8.57 -2.92 18.01
C GLU A 14 8.86 -4.29 18.65
N ARG A 15 9.58 -4.32 19.77
CA ARG A 15 9.97 -5.56 20.44
C ARG A 15 8.80 -6.26 21.13
N PHE A 16 7.90 -5.51 21.78
CA PHE A 16 6.82 -6.08 22.58
C PHE A 16 5.42 -5.89 21.97
N GLY A 17 5.31 -5.19 20.84
CA GLY A 17 4.04 -4.81 20.21
C GLY A 17 3.14 -5.98 19.82
N LEU A 18 3.74 -7.15 19.56
CA LEU A 18 3.02 -8.37 19.19
C LEU A 18 2.52 -9.19 20.39
N LEU A 19 2.83 -8.77 21.64
CA LEU A 19 2.32 -9.45 22.83
C LEU A 19 0.79 -9.37 22.93
N PHE A 20 0.21 -8.25 22.48
CA PHE A 20 -1.22 -8.00 22.44
C PHE A 20 -1.64 -7.78 20.99
N GLU A 21 -2.15 -8.83 20.35
CA GLU A 21 -2.55 -8.80 18.94
C GLU A 21 -3.42 -7.60 18.60
N HIS A 22 -3.04 -6.86 17.56
CA HIS A 22 -3.72 -5.66 17.06
C HIS A 22 -3.95 -4.56 18.13
N ASN A 23 -3.29 -4.65 19.29
CA ASN A 23 -3.45 -3.73 20.42
C ASN A 23 -2.09 -3.17 20.90
N PRO A 24 -1.30 -2.52 20.01
CA PRO A 24 0.02 -1.98 20.36
C PRO A 24 -0.05 -0.84 21.40
N TRP A 25 -1.23 -0.25 21.60
CA TRP A 25 -1.45 0.82 22.58
C TRP A 25 -1.14 0.38 24.02
N ILE A 26 -1.39 -0.89 24.37
CA ILE A 26 -1.08 -1.44 25.71
C ILE A 26 0.43 -1.36 25.96
N VAL A 27 1.20 -1.71 24.94
CA VAL A 27 2.66 -1.71 24.98
C VAL A 27 3.21 -0.28 24.98
N ALA A 28 2.64 0.60 24.16
CA ALA A 28 3.02 2.01 24.11
C ALA A 28 2.74 2.76 25.41
N GLN A 29 1.67 2.43 26.13
CA GLN A 29 1.38 3.01 27.44
C GLN A 29 2.27 2.40 28.53
N THR A 30 2.47 1.08 28.51
CA THR A 30 3.31 0.39 29.49
C THR A 30 4.75 0.89 29.46
N GLU A 31 5.28 1.25 28.29
CA GLU A 31 6.62 1.85 28.14
C GLU A 31 6.87 3.06 29.07
N THR A 32 5.85 3.86 29.35
CA THR A 32 5.95 5.04 30.24
C THR A 32 6.13 4.68 31.72
N MET A 33 5.93 3.41 32.09
CA MET A 33 6.06 2.91 33.46
C MET A 33 7.48 2.43 33.80
N ARG A 34 8.44 2.62 32.89
CA ARG A 34 9.85 2.27 33.11
C ARG A 34 10.46 3.08 34.26
N PRO A 35 11.45 2.52 34.99
CA PRO A 35 12.10 1.23 34.75
C PRO A 35 11.37 0.03 35.39
N PHE A 36 11.49 -1.14 34.76
CA PHE A 36 11.03 -2.42 35.31
C PHE A 36 12.16 -3.18 35.99
N ALA A 37 11.91 -3.76 37.16
CA ALA A 37 12.90 -4.53 37.92
C ALA A 37 13.24 -5.87 37.24
N ASP A 38 12.22 -6.60 36.79
CA ASP A 38 12.29 -7.92 36.18
C ASP A 38 11.15 -8.11 35.16
N LEU A 39 11.05 -9.32 34.58
CA LEU A 39 9.99 -9.64 33.63
C LEU A 39 8.61 -9.70 34.27
N GLU A 40 8.52 -10.04 35.56
CA GLU A 40 7.27 -10.08 36.30
C GLU A 40 6.72 -8.67 36.48
N ALA A 41 7.58 -7.69 36.80
CA ALA A 41 7.24 -6.27 36.86
C ALA A 41 6.79 -5.71 35.50
N LEU A 42 7.42 -6.14 34.40
CA LEU A 42 7.01 -5.75 33.05
C LEU A 42 5.64 -6.34 32.68
N HIS A 43 5.42 -7.63 32.97
CA HIS A 43 4.13 -8.29 32.76
C HIS A 43 3.02 -7.67 33.60
N ALA A 44 3.29 -7.39 34.88
CA ALA A 44 2.38 -6.67 35.76
C ALA A 44 2.07 -5.27 35.24
N GLY A 45 3.05 -4.59 34.62
CA GLY A 45 2.84 -3.32 33.92
C GLY A 45 1.80 -3.42 32.81
N PHE A 46 1.93 -4.41 31.92
CA PHE A 46 0.95 -4.64 30.86
C PHE A 46 -0.45 -4.92 31.41
N MET A 47 -0.54 -5.80 32.42
CA MET A 47 -1.84 -6.15 33.03
C MET A 47 -2.45 -4.97 33.79
N LYS A 48 -1.63 -4.09 34.36
CA LYS A 48 -2.11 -2.85 34.98
C LYS A 48 -2.71 -1.90 33.94
N VAL A 49 -2.08 -1.74 32.77
CA VAL A 49 -2.65 -0.93 31.67
C VAL A 49 -3.99 -1.49 31.21
N VAL A 50 -4.10 -2.81 31.04
CA VAL A 50 -5.38 -3.47 30.69
C VAL A 50 -6.43 -3.26 31.77
N ALA A 51 -6.08 -3.39 33.05
CA ALA A 51 -7.03 -3.20 34.15
C ALA A 51 -7.58 -1.76 34.23
N HIS A 52 -6.78 -0.76 33.84
CA HIS A 52 -7.14 0.66 33.90
C HIS A 52 -7.73 1.23 32.59
N SER A 53 -7.81 0.45 31.52
CA SER A 53 -8.32 0.93 30.22
C SER A 53 -9.85 1.06 30.15
N GLY A 54 -10.55 0.56 31.16
CA GLY A 54 -12.01 0.59 31.26
C GLY A 54 -12.70 -0.56 30.50
N PRO A 55 -13.99 -0.81 30.79
CA PRO A 55 -14.71 -2.01 30.30
C PRO A 55 -14.81 -2.09 28.77
N GLU A 56 -14.98 -0.96 28.08
CA GLU A 56 -15.10 -0.95 26.61
C GLU A 56 -13.79 -1.37 25.92
N ALA A 57 -12.65 -0.86 26.39
CA ALA A 57 -11.35 -1.22 25.84
C ALA A 57 -10.96 -2.66 26.19
N GLN A 58 -11.32 -3.14 27.38
CA GLN A 58 -11.15 -4.55 27.76
C GLN A 58 -11.99 -5.47 26.88
N LEU A 59 -13.26 -5.12 26.61
CA LEU A 59 -14.11 -5.89 25.72
C LEU A 59 -13.60 -5.87 24.28
N ALA A 60 -13.10 -4.73 23.79
CA ALA A 60 -12.46 -4.64 22.48
C ALA A 60 -11.23 -5.54 22.38
N LEU A 61 -10.41 -5.60 23.44
CA LEU A 61 -9.27 -6.51 23.53
C LEU A 61 -9.71 -7.99 23.46
N LEU A 62 -10.76 -8.38 24.19
CA LEU A 62 -11.28 -9.75 24.15
C LEU A 62 -11.85 -10.09 22.77
N ARG A 63 -12.59 -9.18 22.13
CA ARG A 63 -13.16 -9.38 20.78
C ARG A 63 -12.12 -9.48 19.67
N ALA A 64 -10.98 -8.80 19.85
CA ALA A 64 -9.86 -8.86 18.92
C ALA A 64 -9.06 -10.17 19.02
N HIS A 65 -9.29 -11.00 20.06
CA HIS A 65 -8.56 -12.25 20.23
C HIS A 65 -8.99 -13.30 19.18
N PRO A 66 -8.05 -14.05 18.57
CA PRO A 66 -8.39 -15.04 17.57
C PRO A 66 -9.18 -16.20 18.16
N LYS A 67 -10.06 -16.77 17.35
CA LYS A 67 -10.91 -17.91 17.70
C LYS A 67 -10.09 -19.20 17.67
N LEU A 68 -10.36 -20.10 18.62
CA LEU A 68 -9.77 -21.43 18.61
C LEU A 68 -10.39 -22.28 17.50
N ALA A 69 -9.54 -22.98 16.76
CA ALA A 69 -9.96 -23.98 15.77
C ALA A 69 -10.89 -23.45 14.67
N ASP A 70 -10.75 -22.20 14.25
CA ASP A 70 -11.51 -21.62 13.14
C ASP A 70 -10.78 -21.78 11.79
N LYS A 71 -11.33 -22.63 10.90
CA LYS A 71 -10.81 -22.84 9.53
C LYS A 71 -10.82 -21.57 8.68
N ALA A 72 -11.69 -20.59 8.96
CA ALA A 72 -11.73 -19.32 8.27
C ALA A 72 -10.58 -18.39 8.72
N GLN A 73 -10.17 -18.44 9.99
CA GLN A 73 -9.05 -17.63 10.50
C GLN A 73 -7.67 -18.20 10.13
N VAL A 74 -7.55 -19.53 9.99
CA VAL A 74 -6.38 -20.17 9.35
C VAL A 74 -6.20 -19.70 7.89
N LYS A 75 -7.31 -19.34 7.23
CA LYS A 75 -7.34 -18.81 5.85
C LYS A 75 -7.21 -17.29 5.76
N ALA A 76 -7.52 -16.56 6.84
CA ALA A 76 -7.50 -15.10 6.92
C ALA A 76 -6.20 -14.52 7.54
N GLY A 77 -5.24 -15.38 7.89
CA GLY A 77 -3.93 -14.97 8.40
C GLY A 77 -3.96 -14.64 9.89
N LEU A 78 -3.83 -15.67 10.75
CA LEU A 78 -3.42 -15.46 12.14
C LEU A 78 -2.01 -14.83 12.18
N THR A 79 -1.71 -14.10 13.25
CA THR A 79 -0.30 -13.82 13.57
C THR A 79 0.45 -15.15 13.76
N LYS A 80 1.72 -15.18 13.35
CA LYS A 80 2.58 -16.38 13.40
C LYS A 80 2.61 -16.99 14.81
N GLU A 81 2.54 -16.16 15.83
CA GLU A 81 2.54 -16.51 17.25
C GLU A 81 1.27 -17.26 17.65
N SER A 82 0.09 -16.76 17.27
CA SER A 82 -1.20 -17.44 17.54
C SER A 82 -1.35 -18.74 16.77
N ALA A 83 -0.92 -18.77 15.51
CA ALA A 83 -0.90 -20.00 14.72
C ALA A 83 0.02 -21.07 15.34
N SER A 84 1.20 -20.67 15.81
CA SER A 84 2.16 -21.55 16.48
C SER A 84 1.64 -22.05 17.84
N GLU A 85 1.00 -21.18 18.62
CA GLU A 85 0.37 -21.53 19.90
C GLU A 85 -0.74 -22.57 19.73
N GLN A 86 -1.67 -22.37 18.79
CA GLN A 86 -2.75 -23.35 18.56
C GLN A 86 -2.24 -24.65 17.93
N ALA A 87 -1.23 -24.58 17.06
CA ALA A 87 -0.59 -25.78 16.49
C ALA A 87 0.14 -26.63 17.54
N SER A 88 0.71 -26.00 18.58
CA SER A 88 1.45 -26.70 19.64
C SER A 88 0.63 -27.71 20.44
N VAL A 89 -0.70 -27.60 20.41
CA VAL A 89 -1.64 -28.52 21.09
C VAL A 89 -2.50 -29.33 20.11
N GLY A 90 -2.16 -29.32 18.83
CA GLY A 90 -2.82 -30.14 17.81
C GLY A 90 -4.20 -29.65 17.35
N LEU A 91 -4.54 -28.37 17.58
CA LEU A 91 -5.79 -27.78 17.05
C LEU A 91 -5.77 -27.59 15.52
N ASN A 92 -4.60 -27.72 14.89
CA ASN A 92 -4.42 -27.73 13.43
C ASN A 92 -4.69 -29.11 12.79
N ALA A 93 -4.91 -30.16 13.59
CA ALA A 93 -5.15 -31.53 13.13
C ALA A 93 -6.38 -32.14 13.84
N LEU A 94 -7.49 -31.42 13.81
CA LEU A 94 -8.78 -31.89 14.33
C LEU A 94 -9.45 -32.84 13.34
N THR A 95 -10.00 -33.94 13.86
CA THR A 95 -10.98 -34.75 13.14
C THR A 95 -12.23 -33.91 12.84
N GLU A 96 -13.04 -34.36 11.87
CA GLU A 96 -14.28 -33.67 11.52
C GLU A 96 -15.25 -33.55 12.71
N ALA A 97 -15.33 -34.59 13.54
CA ALA A 97 -16.15 -34.60 14.75
C ALA A 97 -15.64 -33.63 15.82
N GLU A 98 -14.31 -33.58 16.05
CA GLU A 98 -13.72 -32.62 16.99
C GLU A 98 -13.92 -31.18 16.50
N PHE A 99 -13.72 -30.92 15.20
CA PHE A 99 -13.92 -29.60 14.61
C PHE A 99 -15.38 -29.13 14.76
N ALA A 100 -16.35 -30.00 14.45
CA ALA A 100 -17.77 -29.69 14.64
C ALA A 100 -18.07 -29.32 16.11
N ARG A 101 -17.48 -30.06 17.06
CA ARG A 101 -17.65 -29.78 18.50
C ARG A 101 -17.05 -28.45 18.94
N PHE A 102 -15.84 -28.12 18.48
CA PHE A 102 -15.22 -26.82 18.73
C PHE A 102 -16.06 -25.67 18.13
N HIS A 103 -16.58 -25.85 16.91
CA HIS A 103 -17.39 -24.85 16.24
C HIS A 103 -18.72 -24.59 16.96
N GLU A 104 -19.40 -25.65 17.40
CA GLU A 104 -20.62 -25.58 18.20
C GLU A 104 -20.39 -24.81 19.51
N LEU A 105 -19.34 -25.17 20.25
CA LEU A 105 -19.02 -24.55 21.54
C LEU A 105 -18.58 -23.08 21.40
N ASN A 106 -17.78 -22.74 20.38
CA ASN A 106 -17.41 -21.35 20.10
C ASN A 106 -18.65 -20.50 19.76
N THR A 107 -19.55 -21.04 18.94
CA THR A 107 -20.79 -20.34 18.55
C THR A 107 -21.68 -20.10 19.77
N ALA A 108 -21.85 -21.11 20.62
CA ALA A 108 -22.61 -20.98 21.86
C ALA A 108 -21.97 -19.96 22.82
N TYR A 109 -20.64 -19.95 22.91
CA TYR A 109 -19.90 -19.08 23.81
C TYR A 109 -19.98 -17.61 23.37
N GLU A 110 -19.76 -17.33 22.09
CA GLU A 110 -19.86 -15.97 21.54
C GLU A 110 -21.28 -15.41 21.66
N LYS A 111 -22.30 -16.24 21.40
CA LYS A 111 -23.69 -15.84 21.56
C LYS A 111 -24.01 -15.44 23.00
N ARG A 112 -23.39 -16.10 23.99
CA ARG A 112 -23.64 -15.87 25.41
C ARG A 112 -22.85 -14.68 25.97
N PHE A 113 -21.57 -14.56 25.63
CA PHE A 113 -20.66 -13.60 26.27
C PHE A 113 -20.24 -12.44 25.36
N GLY A 114 -20.48 -12.52 24.05
CA GLY A 114 -20.22 -11.42 23.12
C GLY A 114 -18.75 -11.22 22.73
N PHE A 115 -17.88 -12.19 23.04
CA PHE A 115 -16.47 -12.28 22.67
C PHE A 115 -16.06 -13.76 22.51
N PRO A 116 -14.98 -14.07 21.77
CA PRO A 116 -14.57 -15.45 21.52
C PRO A 116 -14.04 -16.16 22.77
N PHE A 117 -14.04 -17.50 22.78
CA PHE A 117 -13.47 -18.26 23.89
C PHE A 117 -11.94 -18.13 23.90
N ILE A 118 -11.39 -17.67 25.03
CA ILE A 118 -9.96 -17.40 25.20
C ILE A 118 -9.41 -18.32 26.30
N ILE A 119 -8.32 -19.03 25.97
CA ILE A 119 -7.56 -19.86 26.91
C ILE A 119 -6.08 -19.87 26.51
N ALA A 120 -5.19 -19.92 27.50
CA ALA A 120 -3.78 -20.17 27.27
C ALA A 120 -3.57 -21.63 26.87
N VAL A 121 -3.63 -21.90 25.56
CA VAL A 121 -3.61 -23.25 24.99
C VAL A 121 -2.43 -24.11 25.48
N ARG A 122 -1.24 -23.52 25.66
CA ARG A 122 -0.05 -24.23 26.17
C ARG A 122 -0.21 -24.74 27.62
N LEU A 123 -1.19 -24.23 28.37
CA LEU A 123 -1.47 -24.61 29.77
C LEU A 123 -2.76 -25.42 29.91
N ALA A 124 -3.50 -25.63 28.82
CA ALA A 124 -4.87 -26.16 28.86
C ALA A 124 -4.97 -27.69 28.85
N GLY A 125 -3.86 -28.43 28.98
CA GLY A 125 -3.89 -29.91 28.99
C GLY A 125 -4.24 -30.55 27.64
N GLY A 126 -4.02 -29.83 26.52
CA GLY A 126 -4.31 -30.31 25.17
C GLY A 126 -5.79 -30.21 24.78
N LYS A 127 -6.16 -30.86 23.67
CA LYS A 127 -7.52 -30.74 23.07
C LYS A 127 -8.64 -31.08 24.04
N ALA A 128 -8.47 -32.14 24.84
CA ALA A 128 -9.48 -32.59 25.80
C ALA A 128 -9.72 -31.56 26.90
N GLY A 129 -8.66 -31.00 27.49
CA GLY A 129 -8.79 -29.98 28.54
C GLY A 129 -9.35 -28.65 28.00
N ILE A 130 -9.08 -28.28 26.75
CA ILE A 130 -9.72 -27.12 26.11
C ILE A 130 -11.23 -27.36 25.95
N LEU A 131 -11.64 -28.53 25.46
CA LEU A 131 -13.07 -28.86 25.29
C LEU A 131 -13.82 -28.90 26.63
N GLU A 132 -13.19 -29.46 27.66
CA GLU A 132 -13.73 -29.47 29.04
C GLU A 132 -13.86 -28.04 29.59
N ALA A 133 -12.84 -27.19 29.38
CA ALA A 133 -12.86 -25.80 29.80
C ALA A 133 -13.95 -25.01 29.06
N MET A 134 -14.14 -25.22 27.76
CA MET A 134 -15.23 -24.59 27.00
C MET A 134 -16.61 -24.99 27.55
N GLN A 135 -16.82 -26.27 27.85
CA GLN A 135 -18.10 -26.76 28.39
C GLN A 135 -18.37 -26.22 29.79
N THR A 136 -17.35 -26.22 30.66
CA THR A 136 -17.46 -25.74 32.03
C THR A 136 -17.72 -24.23 32.07
N ARG A 137 -16.93 -23.45 31.31
CA ARG A 137 -17.01 -21.99 31.31
C ARG A 137 -18.25 -21.44 30.60
N LEU A 138 -18.87 -22.22 29.73
CA LEU A 138 -20.22 -21.91 29.23
C LEU A 138 -21.26 -21.81 30.35
N GLY A 139 -21.02 -22.43 31.52
CA GLY A 139 -21.88 -22.33 32.70
C GLY A 139 -21.75 -21.03 33.49
N ASN A 140 -20.67 -20.25 33.29
CA ASN A 140 -20.38 -19.06 34.07
C ASN A 140 -21.40 -17.92 33.81
N ASP A 141 -21.56 -17.05 34.80
CA ASP A 141 -22.17 -15.74 34.57
C ASP A 141 -21.20 -14.83 33.78
N ALA A 142 -21.74 -13.74 33.20
CA ALA A 142 -20.97 -12.88 32.30
C ALA A 142 -19.81 -12.16 32.99
N GLU A 143 -19.93 -11.81 34.28
CA GLU A 143 -18.91 -11.09 35.02
C GLU A 143 -17.73 -12.01 35.34
N THR A 144 -18.04 -13.20 35.87
CA THR A 144 -17.07 -14.26 36.13
C THR A 144 -16.31 -14.64 34.85
N GLU A 145 -17.02 -14.76 33.72
CA GLU A 145 -16.39 -15.16 32.47
C GLU A 145 -15.53 -14.06 31.86
N PHE A 146 -15.96 -12.79 31.94
CA PHE A 146 -15.16 -11.66 31.49
C PHE A 146 -13.84 -11.55 32.27
N ALA A 147 -13.90 -11.70 33.60
CA ALA A 147 -12.71 -11.73 34.45
C ALA A 147 -11.80 -12.92 34.12
N THR A 148 -12.38 -14.10 33.88
CA THR A 148 -11.64 -15.31 33.50
C THR A 148 -10.94 -15.13 32.15
N ALA A 149 -11.62 -14.56 31.16
CA ALA A 149 -11.05 -14.31 29.83
C ALA A 149 -9.87 -13.33 29.88
N LEU A 150 -9.97 -12.25 30.66
CA LEU A 150 -8.85 -11.33 30.88
C LEU A 150 -7.66 -12.01 31.61
N SER A 151 -7.95 -12.91 32.56
CA SER A 151 -6.89 -13.71 33.21
C SER A 151 -6.16 -14.61 32.21
N GLU A 152 -6.89 -15.25 31.28
CA GLU A 152 -6.30 -16.07 30.23
C GLU A 152 -5.44 -15.25 29.25
N VAL A 153 -5.88 -14.05 28.87
CA VAL A 153 -5.05 -13.10 28.10
C VAL A 153 -3.74 -12.82 28.84
N GLY A 154 -3.78 -12.60 30.16
CA GLY A 154 -2.58 -12.41 30.96
C GLY A 154 -1.61 -13.59 30.89
N LYS A 155 -2.11 -14.82 30.95
CA LYS A 155 -1.29 -16.04 30.82
C LYS A 155 -0.66 -16.16 29.42
N ILE A 156 -1.41 -15.84 28.37
CA ILE A 156 -0.91 -15.85 26.97
C ILE A 156 0.22 -14.83 26.81
N VAL A 157 0.01 -13.60 27.27
CA VAL A 157 1.02 -12.53 27.21
C VAL A 157 2.30 -12.91 27.96
N TRP A 158 2.17 -13.58 29.11
CA TRP A 158 3.32 -14.05 29.88
C TRP A 158 4.17 -15.06 29.09
N LEU A 159 3.53 -16.02 28.43
CA LEU A 159 4.20 -17.01 27.60
C LEU A 159 4.91 -16.36 26.41
N ARG A 160 4.24 -15.43 25.73
CA ARG A 160 4.81 -14.67 24.61
C ARG A 160 5.97 -13.78 25.06
N LEU A 161 5.87 -13.15 26.22
CA LEU A 161 6.93 -12.32 26.78
C LEU A 161 8.20 -13.15 27.04
N LYS A 162 8.05 -14.37 27.57
CA LYS A 162 9.18 -15.30 27.73
C LYS A 162 9.81 -15.69 26.40
N ASP A 163 9.00 -15.93 25.38
CA ASP A 163 9.48 -16.26 24.03
C ASP A 163 10.30 -15.10 23.43
N VAL A 164 9.81 -13.85 23.54
CA VAL A 164 10.47 -12.65 23.00
C VAL A 164 11.80 -12.34 23.70
N VAL A 165 11.94 -12.66 24.98
CA VAL A 165 13.15 -12.33 25.76
C VAL A 165 14.21 -13.44 25.69
N ASN A 166 13.83 -14.68 25.36
CA ASN A 166 14.76 -15.81 25.22
C ASN A 166 15.44 -15.92 23.83
N ILE A 167 15.17 -15.02 22.89
CA ILE A 167 15.85 -14.97 21.59
C ILE A 167 17.12 -14.10 21.72
N PRO A 168 18.34 -14.63 21.47
CA PRO A 168 19.56 -13.84 21.54
C PRO A 168 19.54 -12.73 20.48
N SER A 169 19.81 -11.49 20.90
CA SER A 169 19.92 -10.33 19.99
C SER A 169 21.15 -10.45 19.07
N PRO A 170 21.12 -9.93 17.84
CA PRO A 170 22.26 -9.99 16.92
C PRO A 170 23.46 -9.21 17.48
N PRO A 171 24.71 -9.64 17.19
CA PRO A 171 25.89 -9.04 17.77
C PRO A 171 26.10 -7.61 17.24
N ARG A 172 26.38 -6.66 18.14
CA ARG A 172 26.89 -5.34 17.80
C ARG A 172 28.36 -5.50 17.41
N GLY A 173 28.73 -5.02 16.22
CA GLY A 173 30.10 -5.09 15.73
C GLY A 173 30.98 -4.01 16.36
N GLU A 174 32.16 -4.41 16.86
CA GLU A 174 33.35 -3.56 17.02
C GLU A 174 34.63 -4.43 17.19
N GLY A 175 35.61 -4.23 16.29
CA GLY A 175 37.06 -4.16 16.55
C GLY A 175 37.90 -5.34 17.06
N GLY A 176 38.70 -5.95 16.15
CA GLY A 176 40.14 -6.23 16.33
C GLY A 176 40.62 -7.49 17.11
N PRO A 177 41.77 -8.11 16.75
CA PRO A 177 42.07 -9.50 17.08
C PRO A 177 42.96 -9.68 18.32
N LYS A 178 42.70 -10.72 19.13
CA LYS A 178 43.70 -11.30 20.06
C LYS A 178 43.60 -12.83 20.20
N GLU A 179 44.78 -13.39 20.42
CA GLU A 179 45.17 -14.80 20.40
C GLU A 179 44.56 -15.73 21.47
N ARG A 180 44.72 -17.03 21.15
CA ARG A 180 44.37 -18.29 21.83
C ARG A 180 44.65 -18.38 23.34
N VAL A 181 43.78 -19.15 24.02
CA VAL A 181 44.19 -20.17 25.02
C VAL A 181 43.31 -21.43 24.90
N ARG A 182 43.94 -22.61 24.94
CA ARG A 182 43.32 -23.96 24.99
C ARG A 182 42.81 -24.28 26.39
N GLY A 183 41.64 -24.91 26.47
CA GLY A 183 41.18 -25.71 27.62
C GLY A 183 40.16 -26.76 27.18
N LYS A 184 40.51 -28.05 27.35
CA LYS A 184 39.64 -29.23 27.12
C LYS A 184 38.76 -29.48 28.34
N THR A 185 37.48 -29.82 28.14
CA THR A 185 36.73 -30.95 28.78
C THR A 185 35.27 -30.96 28.29
N THR A 186 34.87 -31.94 27.48
CA THR A 186 33.94 -33.06 27.77
C THR A 186 32.45 -32.70 27.91
N GLY A 187 31.59 -33.30 27.07
CA GLY A 187 30.16 -33.41 27.35
C GLY A 187 29.27 -33.29 26.11
N SER A 188 28.90 -34.44 25.55
CA SER A 188 27.85 -34.68 24.56
C SER A 188 26.51 -34.02 24.95
N GLU A 189 25.90 -33.25 24.04
CA GLU A 189 24.47 -33.32 23.70
C GLU A 189 24.19 -32.41 22.48
N SER A 190 23.68 -33.00 21.39
CA SER A 190 23.23 -32.25 20.21
C SER A 190 21.99 -31.42 20.56
N PRO A 191 21.93 -30.12 20.22
CA PRO A 191 20.76 -29.31 20.50
C PRO A 191 19.57 -29.78 19.65
N PRO A 192 18.32 -29.68 20.17
CA PRO A 192 17.14 -30.10 19.42
C PRO A 192 17.00 -29.22 18.18
N HIS A 193 16.86 -29.86 17.01
CA HIS A 193 16.56 -29.17 15.76
C HIS A 193 15.28 -28.33 15.92
N PRO A 194 15.28 -27.05 15.52
CA PRO A 194 14.07 -26.24 15.57
C PRO A 194 12.99 -26.85 14.67
N ASN A 195 11.75 -26.87 15.18
CA ASN A 195 10.58 -27.33 14.42
C ASN A 195 10.52 -26.58 13.08
N PRO A 196 10.35 -27.30 11.95
CA PRO A 196 10.52 -26.66 10.67
C PRO A 196 9.24 -25.84 10.36
N LEU A 197 9.39 -24.55 10.02
CA LEU A 197 8.32 -23.55 9.79
C LEU A 197 7.18 -24.04 8.85
N PRO A 198 5.95 -23.49 8.83
CA PRO A 198 4.94 -23.86 7.84
C PRO A 198 5.50 -23.77 6.40
N ALA A 199 5.07 -24.65 5.48
CA ALA A 199 5.66 -24.73 4.14
C ALA A 199 5.65 -23.39 3.37
N GLY A 200 4.59 -22.59 3.52
CA GLY A 200 4.51 -21.24 2.94
C GLY A 200 5.43 -20.20 3.60
N GLU A 201 5.64 -20.28 4.92
CA GLU A 201 6.58 -19.39 5.64
C GLU A 201 8.04 -19.77 5.38
N ARG A 202 8.36 -21.06 5.24
CA ARG A 202 9.68 -21.50 4.73
C ARG A 202 9.91 -20.93 3.34
N GLY A 203 8.93 -21.10 2.46
CA GLY A 203 9.02 -20.65 1.07
C GLY A 203 9.27 -19.15 0.94
N LEU A 204 8.56 -18.31 1.71
CA LEU A 204 8.77 -16.86 1.66
C LEU A 204 10.12 -16.42 2.27
N ASN A 205 10.59 -17.07 3.33
CA ASN A 205 11.92 -16.76 3.90
C ASN A 205 13.06 -17.15 2.95
N ASP A 206 12.98 -18.33 2.34
CA ASP A 206 13.93 -18.78 1.33
C ASP A 206 13.90 -17.85 0.11
N HIS A 207 12.70 -17.39 -0.27
CA HIS A 207 12.54 -16.41 -1.33
C HIS A 207 13.17 -15.05 -0.98
N ASN A 208 13.02 -14.57 0.26
CA ASN A 208 13.69 -13.36 0.73
C ASN A 208 15.22 -13.49 0.68
N ALA A 209 15.76 -14.67 1.02
CA ALA A 209 17.18 -14.96 0.88
C ALA A 209 17.62 -14.93 -0.60
N ARG A 210 16.80 -15.49 -1.51
CA ARG A 210 17.03 -15.41 -2.95
C ARG A 210 17.01 -13.97 -3.47
N VAL A 211 16.08 -13.13 -3.03
CA VAL A 211 16.05 -11.70 -3.41
C VAL A 211 17.36 -11.01 -3.01
N ARG A 212 17.83 -11.23 -1.78
CA ARG A 212 19.11 -10.66 -1.31
C ARG A 212 20.29 -11.15 -2.15
N HIS A 213 20.32 -12.44 -2.46
CA HIS A 213 21.36 -13.01 -3.32
C HIS A 213 21.33 -12.42 -4.74
N ASP A 214 20.16 -12.32 -5.37
CA ASP A 214 20.03 -11.74 -6.71
C ASP A 214 20.47 -10.25 -6.73
N LEU A 215 20.16 -9.50 -5.67
CA LEU A 215 20.61 -8.11 -5.52
C LEU A 215 22.12 -8.00 -5.30
N ASP A 216 22.70 -8.88 -4.48
CA ASP A 216 24.15 -8.98 -4.25
C ASP A 216 24.91 -9.34 -5.55
N CYS A 217 24.39 -10.28 -6.34
CA CYS A 217 24.93 -10.59 -7.67
C CYS A 217 24.89 -9.40 -8.64
N LEU A 218 23.95 -8.47 -8.44
CA LEU A 218 23.86 -7.22 -9.18
C LEU A 218 24.64 -6.06 -8.52
N ASN A 219 25.38 -6.34 -7.43
CA ASN A 219 26.15 -5.39 -6.64
C ASN A 219 25.29 -4.29 -5.99
N TYR A 220 24.17 -4.68 -5.36
CA TYR A 220 23.30 -3.79 -4.61
C TYR A 220 23.09 -4.21 -3.14
N PRO A 221 23.14 -3.26 -2.18
CA PRO A 221 23.46 -1.84 -2.39
C PRO A 221 24.97 -1.63 -2.66
N GLY A 222 25.29 -0.74 -3.59
CA GLY A 222 26.66 -0.25 -3.81
C GLY A 222 26.86 1.14 -3.23
N SER A 223 28.07 1.70 -3.35
CA SER A 223 28.36 3.07 -2.93
C SER A 223 27.60 4.09 -3.78
N ASP A 224 26.95 5.05 -3.11
CA ASP A 224 26.33 6.20 -3.78
C ASP A 224 27.38 7.08 -4.46
N TRP A 225 27.01 7.68 -5.59
CA TRP A 225 27.86 8.66 -6.30
C TRP A 225 27.47 10.11 -6.02
N THR A 226 26.31 10.34 -5.40
CA THR A 226 25.85 11.68 -5.01
C THR A 226 26.67 12.20 -3.84
N THR A 227 26.89 13.51 -3.80
CA THR A 227 27.59 14.17 -2.70
C THR A 227 26.54 14.73 -1.73
N PRO A 228 26.56 14.32 -0.44
CA PRO A 228 25.63 14.84 0.55
C PRO A 228 25.65 16.37 0.60
N GLN A 229 24.47 16.98 0.51
CA GLN A 229 24.30 18.42 0.66
C GLN A 229 24.01 18.75 2.13
N THR A 230 24.52 19.88 2.60
CA THR A 230 24.26 20.37 3.96
C THR A 230 23.39 21.62 3.91
N SER A 231 22.47 21.75 4.87
CA SER A 231 21.65 22.95 5.06
C SER A 231 21.54 23.25 6.55
N PRO A 232 21.56 24.54 6.96
CA PRO A 232 21.27 24.93 8.34
C PRO A 232 19.88 24.50 8.82
N GLU A 233 18.94 24.28 7.90
CA GLU A 233 17.55 23.90 8.19
C GLU A 233 17.36 22.39 8.39
N GLY A 234 18.39 21.57 8.15
CA GLY A 234 18.36 20.12 8.37
C GLY A 234 18.92 19.30 7.22
N HIS A 235 18.58 18.00 7.22
CA HIS A 235 19.02 17.05 6.20
C HIS A 235 18.42 17.37 4.83
N VAL A 236 19.26 17.34 3.79
CA VAL A 236 18.83 17.51 2.40
C VAL A 236 18.85 16.15 1.70
N TYR A 237 17.67 15.69 1.30
CA TYR A 237 17.54 14.49 0.48
C TYR A 237 17.94 14.77 -0.96
N ASP A 238 18.58 13.81 -1.63
CA ASP A 238 18.78 13.91 -3.08
C ASP A 238 17.41 13.86 -3.79
N VAL A 239 16.53 12.96 -3.33
CA VAL A 239 15.18 12.83 -3.89
C VAL A 239 14.15 12.58 -2.79
N ILE A 240 13.08 13.37 -2.77
CA ILE A 240 11.84 13.01 -2.06
C ILE A 240 10.79 12.54 -3.06
N ILE A 241 10.19 11.39 -2.77
CA ILE A 241 9.06 10.84 -3.52
C ILE A 241 7.78 11.04 -2.71
N VAL A 242 6.76 11.61 -3.32
CA VAL A 242 5.46 11.88 -2.69
C VAL A 242 4.46 10.85 -3.21
N GLY A 243 4.04 9.93 -2.35
CA GLY A 243 3.23 8.76 -2.64
C GLY A 243 4.05 7.46 -2.52
N GLY A 244 3.70 6.62 -1.55
CA GLY A 244 4.28 5.30 -1.23
C GLY A 244 3.52 4.11 -1.84
N GLY A 245 2.58 4.36 -2.75
CA GLY A 245 2.00 3.31 -3.59
C GLY A 245 3.00 2.72 -4.59
N GLN A 246 2.54 1.81 -5.45
CA GLN A 246 3.40 1.06 -6.39
C GLN A 246 4.34 1.94 -7.25
N SER A 247 3.89 3.12 -7.69
CA SER A 247 4.72 4.03 -8.50
C SER A 247 5.90 4.57 -7.69
N GLY A 248 5.66 4.96 -6.43
CA GLY A 248 6.70 5.47 -5.55
C GLY A 248 7.66 4.39 -5.09
N LEU A 249 7.16 3.19 -4.74
CA LEU A 249 8.02 2.05 -4.40
C LEU A 249 8.92 1.66 -5.58
N GLY A 250 8.36 1.60 -6.79
CA GLY A 250 9.11 1.31 -8.01
C GLY A 250 10.15 2.39 -8.35
N ALA A 251 9.82 3.67 -8.13
CA ALA A 251 10.74 4.78 -8.34
C ALA A 251 11.89 4.76 -7.33
N ALA A 252 11.58 4.54 -6.04
CA ALA A 252 12.59 4.44 -5.00
C ALA A 252 13.57 3.28 -5.25
N PHE A 253 13.06 2.11 -5.65
CA PHE A 253 13.93 0.99 -6.02
C PHE A 253 14.76 1.33 -7.27
N GLY A 254 14.16 1.96 -8.27
CA GLY A 254 14.88 2.43 -9.46
C GLY A 254 16.02 3.40 -9.14
N LEU A 255 15.80 4.37 -8.24
CA LEU A 255 16.84 5.31 -7.78
C LEU A 255 17.95 4.61 -6.99
N LYS A 256 17.62 3.65 -6.12
CA LYS A 256 18.64 2.81 -5.48
C LYS A 256 19.48 2.05 -6.52
N ARG A 257 18.88 1.63 -7.64
CA ARG A 257 19.61 1.02 -8.76
C ARG A 257 20.52 1.98 -9.50
N GLU A 258 20.15 3.25 -9.57
CA GLU A 258 21.02 4.35 -10.01
C GLU A 258 22.09 4.73 -8.96
N ARG A 259 22.20 4.01 -7.83
CA ARG A 259 23.10 4.34 -6.70
C ARG A 259 22.84 5.74 -6.12
N ILE A 260 21.56 6.03 -5.96
CA ILE A 260 21.03 7.21 -5.27
C ILE A 260 20.19 6.67 -4.10
N SER A 261 20.79 6.54 -2.91
CA SER A 261 20.13 5.97 -1.73
C SER A 261 19.68 6.99 -0.70
N ASN A 262 20.16 8.24 -0.78
CA ASN A 262 19.69 9.37 0.04
C ASN A 262 18.30 9.86 -0.42
N ILE A 263 17.29 9.00 -0.20
CA ILE A 263 15.92 9.20 -0.62
C ILE A 263 14.94 9.05 0.54
N LEU A 264 13.77 9.66 0.42
CA LEU A 264 12.64 9.49 1.34
C LEU A 264 11.33 9.42 0.57
N ILE A 265 10.43 8.55 1.01
CA ILE A 265 9.08 8.44 0.47
C ILE A 265 8.09 8.94 1.52
N LEU A 266 7.23 9.87 1.16
CA LEU A 266 6.19 10.42 2.03
C LEU A 266 4.82 9.93 1.54
N ASP A 267 4.00 9.34 2.41
CA ASP A 267 2.63 8.92 2.08
C ASP A 267 1.63 9.43 3.12
N GLU A 268 0.46 9.89 2.66
CA GLU A 268 -0.59 10.41 3.54
C GLU A 268 -1.41 9.30 4.20
N CYS A 269 -1.39 8.07 3.67
CA CYS A 269 -2.11 6.93 4.21
C CYS A 269 -1.33 6.27 5.35
N PRO A 270 -2.04 5.61 6.28
CA PRO A 270 -1.42 4.72 7.27
C PRO A 270 -0.59 3.61 6.61
N GLU A 271 0.39 3.08 7.35
CA GLU A 271 1.24 2.00 6.87
C GLU A 271 0.41 0.78 6.42
N GLY A 272 0.71 0.30 5.21
CA GLY A 272 0.03 -0.83 4.61
C GLY A 272 -1.26 -0.50 3.88
N PHE A 273 -1.66 0.78 3.81
CA PHE A 273 -2.83 1.25 3.05
C PHE A 273 -2.46 2.21 1.92
N GLU A 274 -1.20 2.24 1.50
CA GLU A 274 -0.72 3.13 0.45
C GLU A 274 -1.35 2.80 -0.91
N GLY A 275 -1.88 3.83 -1.57
CA GLY A 275 -2.55 3.70 -2.85
C GLY A 275 -3.97 3.11 -2.76
N PRO A 276 -4.54 2.65 -3.89
CA PRO A 276 -5.98 2.40 -3.99
C PRO A 276 -6.42 1.04 -3.44
N TRP A 277 -5.50 0.08 -3.30
CA TRP A 277 -5.81 -1.35 -3.30
C TRP A 277 -6.64 -1.79 -2.10
N GLU A 278 -6.38 -1.26 -0.92
CA GLU A 278 -7.17 -1.55 0.30
C GLU A 278 -7.92 -0.31 0.82
N THR A 279 -7.99 0.75 0.01
CA THR A 279 -8.68 2.00 0.36
C THR A 279 -10.01 2.10 -0.37
N TYR A 280 -10.02 2.64 -1.60
CA TYR A 280 -11.25 2.90 -2.35
C TYR A 280 -11.49 1.95 -3.52
N ALA A 281 -10.50 1.14 -3.92
CA ALA A 281 -10.71 0.11 -4.95
C ALA A 281 -11.79 -0.88 -4.52
N ARG A 282 -12.71 -1.24 -5.43
CA ARG A 282 -13.77 -2.24 -5.18
C ARG A 282 -13.73 -3.45 -6.12
N MET A 283 -12.76 -3.51 -7.03
CA MET A 283 -12.56 -4.67 -7.90
C MET A 283 -12.06 -5.89 -7.10
N VAL A 284 -12.58 -7.08 -7.41
CA VAL A 284 -12.13 -8.33 -6.78
C VAL A 284 -10.71 -8.70 -7.23
N THR A 285 -10.42 -8.51 -8.51
CA THR A 285 -9.13 -8.81 -9.13
C THR A 285 -8.61 -7.64 -9.96
N LEU A 286 -7.30 -7.61 -10.18
CA LEU A 286 -6.67 -6.69 -11.10
C LEU A 286 -7.18 -6.93 -12.53
N ARG A 287 -7.29 -5.86 -13.30
CA ARG A 287 -7.70 -5.92 -14.73
C ARG A 287 -6.55 -6.22 -15.68
N THR A 288 -5.33 -6.18 -15.15
CA THR A 288 -4.10 -6.43 -15.88
C THR A 288 -3.87 -7.94 -15.97
N PRO A 289 -3.45 -8.48 -17.14
CA PRO A 289 -3.03 -9.88 -17.23
C PRO A 289 -1.98 -10.23 -16.19
N LYS A 290 -2.09 -11.40 -15.56
CA LYS A 290 -1.19 -11.83 -14.46
C LYS A 290 0.29 -11.87 -14.87
N THR A 291 0.59 -11.99 -16.16
CA THR A 291 1.94 -12.09 -16.70
C THR A 291 2.66 -10.74 -16.84
N ILE A 292 1.98 -9.61 -16.63
CA ILE A 292 2.59 -8.28 -16.75
C ILE A 292 3.42 -7.97 -15.50
N THR A 293 4.72 -7.75 -15.72
CA THR A 293 5.66 -7.16 -14.76
C THR A 293 5.50 -5.64 -14.69
N SER A 294 5.87 -5.03 -13.56
CA SER A 294 5.65 -3.58 -13.35
C SER A 294 6.78 -2.88 -12.58
N ILE A 295 6.99 -3.22 -11.31
CA ILE A 295 7.90 -2.49 -10.40
C ILE A 295 9.19 -3.25 -10.06
N ASP A 296 9.33 -4.48 -10.56
CA ASP A 296 10.47 -5.38 -10.29
C ASP A 296 11.78 -4.95 -10.95
N GLN A 297 11.76 -3.95 -11.85
CA GLN A 297 12.92 -3.45 -12.59
C GLN A 297 13.72 -4.57 -13.32
N GLY A 298 13.04 -5.66 -13.70
CA GLY A 298 13.67 -6.80 -14.37
C GLY A 298 14.38 -7.80 -13.46
N VAL A 299 14.30 -7.65 -12.13
CA VAL A 299 14.83 -8.64 -11.17
C VAL A 299 13.80 -9.77 -11.00
N PRO A 300 14.07 -11.01 -11.45
CA PRO A 300 13.04 -12.06 -11.49
C PRO A 300 12.48 -12.44 -10.12
N SER A 301 13.33 -12.45 -9.09
CA SER A 301 12.91 -12.72 -7.71
C SER A 301 12.05 -11.62 -7.10
N LEU A 302 11.98 -10.43 -7.69
CA LEU A 302 11.09 -9.36 -7.23
C LEU A 302 9.73 -9.38 -7.92
N THR A 303 9.46 -10.31 -8.84
CA THR A 303 8.17 -10.36 -9.54
C THR A 303 7.05 -10.88 -8.64
N PHE A 304 5.81 -10.42 -8.87
CA PHE A 304 4.63 -10.95 -8.18
C PHE A 304 4.52 -12.47 -8.30
N ARG A 305 4.86 -13.02 -9.48
CA ARG A 305 4.86 -14.47 -9.71
C ARG A 305 5.80 -15.17 -8.74
N ALA A 306 7.04 -14.69 -8.58
CA ALA A 306 8.01 -15.33 -7.68
C ALA A 306 7.55 -15.26 -6.22
N PHE A 307 7.01 -14.12 -5.80
CA PHE A 307 6.37 -13.94 -4.50
C PHE A 307 5.20 -14.92 -4.27
N TRP A 308 4.35 -15.12 -5.27
CA TRP A 308 3.22 -16.03 -5.22
C TRP A 308 3.66 -17.50 -5.17
N GLU A 309 4.57 -17.90 -6.06
CA GLU A 309 5.08 -19.28 -6.14
C GLU A 309 5.82 -19.67 -4.86
N ALA A 310 6.48 -18.73 -4.19
CA ALA A 310 7.11 -18.98 -2.88
C ALA A 310 6.10 -19.42 -1.81
N GLN A 311 4.84 -18.97 -1.89
CA GLN A 311 3.81 -19.28 -0.90
C GLN A 311 2.89 -20.43 -1.33
N HIS A 312 2.64 -20.55 -2.64
CA HIS A 312 1.60 -21.43 -3.21
C HIS A 312 2.12 -22.44 -4.23
N GLY A 313 3.42 -22.42 -4.54
CA GLY A 313 4.04 -23.26 -5.56
C GLY A 313 3.64 -22.90 -7.01
N PRO A 314 4.30 -23.50 -8.00
CA PRO A 314 4.05 -23.27 -9.43
C PRO A 314 2.63 -23.68 -9.86
N ASP A 315 2.10 -24.77 -9.28
CA ASP A 315 0.72 -25.21 -9.55
C ASP A 315 -0.32 -24.20 -9.04
N GLY A 316 -0.01 -23.51 -7.94
CA GLY A 316 -0.82 -22.41 -7.43
C GLY A 316 -0.86 -21.25 -8.42
N TRP A 317 0.29 -20.88 -9.00
CA TRP A 317 0.36 -19.83 -10.02
C TRP A 317 -0.40 -20.18 -11.30
N ALA A 318 -0.35 -21.44 -11.73
CA ALA A 318 -1.08 -21.89 -12.92
C ALA A 318 -2.59 -21.64 -12.80
N LYS A 319 -3.15 -21.79 -11.59
CA LYS A 319 -4.59 -21.61 -11.28
C LYS A 319 -5.05 -20.15 -11.17
N VAL A 320 -4.14 -19.21 -10.95
CA VAL A 320 -4.48 -17.78 -10.93
C VAL A 320 -4.90 -17.36 -12.34
N ASP A 321 -6.08 -16.80 -12.53
CA ASP A 321 -6.45 -16.17 -13.81
C ASP A 321 -6.01 -14.70 -13.79
N LYS A 322 -6.56 -13.94 -12.84
CA LYS A 322 -6.19 -12.56 -12.52
C LYS A 322 -5.77 -12.47 -11.06
N ILE A 323 -4.80 -11.59 -10.80
CA ILE A 323 -4.27 -11.37 -9.46
C ILE A 323 -5.37 -10.76 -8.57
N PRO A 324 -5.72 -11.35 -7.42
CA PRO A 324 -6.63 -10.71 -6.48
C PRO A 324 -6.07 -9.40 -5.93
N ARG A 325 -6.95 -8.43 -5.72
CA ARG A 325 -6.57 -7.07 -5.27
C ARG A 325 -5.79 -7.09 -3.95
N GLY A 326 -6.24 -7.89 -2.98
CA GLY A 326 -5.59 -8.00 -1.67
C GLY A 326 -4.21 -8.64 -1.75
N ASP A 327 -4.05 -9.67 -2.59
CA ASP A 327 -2.74 -10.31 -2.81
C ASP A 327 -1.75 -9.37 -3.49
N TRP A 328 -2.22 -8.52 -4.41
CA TRP A 328 -1.39 -7.45 -4.97
C TRP A 328 -0.90 -6.47 -3.89
N MET A 329 -1.78 -6.07 -2.96
CA MET A 329 -1.37 -5.22 -1.85
C MET A 329 -0.39 -5.92 -0.91
N ALA A 330 -0.60 -7.22 -0.63
CA ALA A 330 0.35 -8.02 0.15
C ALA A 330 1.73 -8.07 -0.51
N TYR A 331 1.78 -8.21 -1.84
CA TYR A 331 3.01 -8.12 -2.61
C TYR A 331 3.68 -6.74 -2.50
N LEU A 332 2.93 -5.63 -2.54
CA LEU A 332 3.53 -4.30 -2.38
C LEU A 332 4.10 -4.07 -0.97
N ARG A 333 3.41 -4.55 0.07
CA ARG A 333 3.90 -4.52 1.45
C ARG A 333 5.19 -5.34 1.59
N TRP A 334 5.21 -6.55 1.03
CA TRP A 334 6.41 -7.38 0.98
C TRP A 334 7.55 -6.70 0.21
N PHE A 335 7.27 -6.11 -0.95
CA PHE A 335 8.24 -5.41 -1.79
C PHE A 335 8.90 -4.24 -1.05
N ARG A 336 8.12 -3.43 -0.33
CA ARG A 336 8.62 -2.37 0.57
C ARG A 336 9.56 -2.93 1.63
N GLN A 337 9.15 -4.01 2.30
CA GLN A 337 9.90 -4.61 3.41
C GLN A 337 11.21 -5.27 2.95
N VAL A 338 11.16 -6.14 1.92
CA VAL A 338 12.32 -6.92 1.47
C VAL A 338 13.43 -6.02 0.90
N LEU A 339 13.08 -4.84 0.37
CA LEU A 339 14.00 -3.84 -0.16
C LEU A 339 14.39 -2.74 0.84
N GLY A 340 13.81 -2.75 2.05
CA GLY A 340 14.05 -1.71 3.07
C GLY A 340 13.83 -0.30 2.52
N LEU A 341 12.67 -0.04 1.90
CA LEU A 341 12.36 1.27 1.31
C LEU A 341 11.92 2.27 2.40
N PRO A 342 12.49 3.49 2.43
CA PRO A 342 12.26 4.45 3.52
C PRO A 342 10.96 5.23 3.30
N VAL A 343 9.83 4.61 3.63
CA VAL A 343 8.51 5.26 3.60
C VAL A 343 8.16 5.79 4.99
N VAL A 344 7.70 7.03 5.04
CA VAL A 344 7.06 7.65 6.21
C VAL A 344 5.59 7.88 5.87
N ASN A 345 4.74 7.18 6.62
CA ASN A 345 3.28 7.20 6.51
C ASN A 345 2.69 8.34 7.35
N ASP A 346 1.38 8.59 7.17
CA ASP A 346 0.63 9.64 7.87
C ASP A 346 1.21 11.06 7.65
N VAL A 347 1.93 11.26 6.55
CA VAL A 347 2.57 12.53 6.19
C VAL A 347 2.02 13.01 4.84
N ARG A 348 1.14 14.00 4.92
CA ARG A 348 0.53 14.65 3.75
C ARG A 348 1.36 15.86 3.33
N LEU A 349 1.76 15.91 2.07
CA LEU A 349 2.34 17.11 1.46
C LEU A 349 1.26 18.20 1.30
N THR A 350 1.60 19.43 1.68
CA THR A 350 0.68 20.57 1.65
C THR A 350 1.18 21.74 0.80
N ARG A 351 2.50 21.90 0.63
CA ARG A 351 3.11 22.94 -0.21
C ARG A 351 4.51 22.55 -0.65
N VAL A 352 4.83 22.78 -1.91
CA VAL A 352 6.18 22.70 -2.49
C VAL A 352 6.67 24.11 -2.71
N GLU A 353 7.61 24.55 -1.88
CA GLU A 353 8.22 25.86 -1.97
C GLU A 353 9.56 25.75 -2.74
N PRO A 354 9.71 26.42 -3.90
CA PRO A 354 10.98 26.42 -4.62
C PRO A 354 12.04 27.24 -3.88
N LEU A 355 13.23 26.66 -3.77
CA LEU A 355 14.46 27.32 -3.33
C LEU A 355 15.44 27.39 -4.50
N ASN A 356 16.57 28.06 -4.31
CA ASN A 356 17.62 28.11 -5.33
C ASN A 356 18.23 26.71 -5.55
N GLY A 357 17.71 25.98 -6.54
CA GLY A 357 18.18 24.64 -6.92
C GLY A 357 17.69 23.49 -6.02
N GLN A 358 16.74 23.76 -5.11
CA GLN A 358 16.17 22.78 -4.17
C GLN A 358 14.69 23.08 -3.92
N PHE A 359 14.03 22.24 -3.13
CA PHE A 359 12.65 22.43 -2.68
C PHE A 359 12.56 22.27 -1.17
N ARG A 360 11.74 23.12 -0.56
CA ARG A 360 11.21 22.91 0.79
C ARG A 360 9.80 22.34 0.69
N LEU A 361 9.62 21.15 1.24
CA LEU A 361 8.33 20.46 1.28
C LEU A 361 7.69 20.67 2.64
N HIS A 362 6.54 21.31 2.66
CA HIS A 362 5.73 21.52 3.86
C HIS A 362 4.71 20.40 3.99
N THR A 363 4.69 19.71 5.13
CA THR A 363 3.86 18.53 5.34
C THR A 363 3.15 18.56 6.69
N SER A 364 2.17 17.68 6.89
CA SER A 364 1.55 17.46 8.21
C SER A 364 2.55 16.96 9.27
N GLY A 365 3.67 16.36 8.86
CA GLY A 365 4.73 15.83 9.72
C GLY A 365 5.93 16.77 9.92
N GLY A 366 5.85 18.02 9.43
CA GLY A 366 6.93 18.99 9.46
C GLY A 366 7.49 19.30 8.07
N THR A 367 8.72 19.82 8.04
CA THR A 367 9.36 20.33 6.82
C THR A 367 10.51 19.42 6.40
N TYR A 368 10.64 19.21 5.09
CA TYR A 368 11.75 18.46 4.49
C TYR A 368 12.41 19.26 3.38
N LEU A 369 13.71 19.03 3.18
CA LEU A 369 14.46 19.59 2.07
C LEU A 369 14.84 18.51 1.06
N ALA A 370 14.68 18.81 -0.23
CA ALA A 370 15.09 17.91 -1.29
C ALA A 370 15.70 18.66 -2.47
N ARG A 371 16.70 18.07 -3.13
CA ARG A 371 17.19 18.56 -4.43
C ARG A 371 16.17 18.28 -5.53
N LYS A 372 15.55 17.09 -5.50
CA LYS A 372 14.56 16.64 -6.48
C LYS A 372 13.30 16.13 -5.79
N VAL A 373 12.15 16.35 -6.42
CA VAL A 373 10.84 15.90 -5.92
C VAL A 373 10.09 15.15 -7.01
N ILE A 374 9.66 13.92 -6.70
CA ILE A 374 8.85 13.09 -7.59
C ILE A 374 7.44 13.00 -7.03
N LEU A 375 6.45 13.53 -7.76
CA LEU A 375 5.03 13.40 -7.42
C LEU A 375 4.49 12.07 -7.96
N ALA A 376 4.55 11.03 -7.14
CA ALA A 376 4.03 9.69 -7.39
C ALA A 376 2.63 9.47 -6.76
N THR A 377 1.82 10.53 -6.76
CA THR A 377 0.55 10.68 -6.03
C THR A 377 -0.66 9.98 -6.67
N GLY A 378 -0.42 8.87 -7.37
CA GLY A 378 -1.47 8.01 -7.93
C GLY A 378 -2.32 8.68 -9.02
N ILE A 379 -3.48 8.09 -9.32
CA ILE A 379 -4.30 8.55 -10.45
C ILE A 379 -4.89 9.97 -10.24
N GLN A 380 -5.05 10.39 -8.99
CA GLN A 380 -5.54 11.73 -8.63
C GLN A 380 -4.46 12.80 -8.72
N GLY A 381 -3.18 12.43 -8.63
CA GLY A 381 -2.05 13.30 -8.32
C GLY A 381 -1.80 14.54 -9.18
N GLY A 382 -2.51 14.67 -10.30
CA GLY A 382 -2.46 15.80 -11.22
C GLY A 382 -3.67 16.73 -11.20
N GLY A 383 -4.69 16.44 -10.39
CA GLY A 383 -5.87 17.29 -10.22
C GLY A 383 -6.78 16.77 -9.12
N GLU A 384 -8.06 16.51 -9.42
CA GLU A 384 -9.05 16.07 -8.44
C GLU A 384 -10.02 15.02 -8.97
N TRP A 385 -10.68 14.32 -8.04
CA TRP A 385 -11.83 13.49 -8.37
C TRP A 385 -13.00 14.38 -8.79
N HIS A 386 -13.50 14.15 -10.00
CA HIS A 386 -14.49 15.03 -10.59
C HIS A 386 -15.88 14.67 -10.12
N THR A 387 -16.52 15.57 -9.39
CA THR A 387 -17.94 15.49 -9.03
C THR A 387 -18.69 16.61 -9.75
N PRO A 388 -19.74 16.31 -10.56
CA PRO A 388 -20.50 17.36 -11.27
C PRO A 388 -21.18 18.36 -10.32
N ASP A 389 -21.32 19.61 -10.75
CA ASP A 389 -21.87 20.69 -9.91
C ASP A 389 -23.30 20.41 -9.42
N MET A 390 -24.13 19.76 -10.25
CA MET A 390 -25.48 19.33 -9.84
C MET A 390 -25.48 18.37 -8.65
N ILE A 391 -24.37 17.65 -8.43
CA ILE A 391 -24.20 16.77 -7.26
C ILE A 391 -23.60 17.55 -6.11
N LYS A 392 -22.61 18.42 -6.36
CA LYS A 392 -22.00 19.28 -5.33
C LYS A 392 -23.02 20.17 -4.62
N ALA A 393 -24.13 20.50 -5.29
CA ALA A 393 -25.25 21.23 -4.71
C ALA A 393 -26.10 20.44 -3.69
N LEU A 394 -25.96 19.11 -3.63
CA LEU A 394 -26.71 18.26 -2.69
C LEU A 394 -26.06 18.26 -1.30
N PRO A 395 -26.84 18.00 -0.24
CA PRO A 395 -26.31 17.68 1.07
C PRO A 395 -25.32 16.51 1.01
N ARG A 396 -24.16 16.66 1.66
CA ARG A 396 -23.06 15.70 1.52
C ARG A 396 -23.39 14.28 1.99
N HIS A 397 -24.34 14.13 2.92
CA HIS A 397 -24.81 12.83 3.41
C HIS A 397 -25.60 12.02 2.37
N LEU A 398 -25.96 12.60 1.23
CA LEU A 398 -26.70 11.92 0.16
C LEU A 398 -25.80 11.35 -0.94
N TYR A 399 -24.50 11.61 -0.93
CA TYR A 399 -23.63 11.10 -1.97
C TYR A 399 -22.18 10.92 -1.55
N ALA A 400 -21.50 9.97 -2.21
CA ALA A 400 -20.05 9.81 -2.16
C ALA A 400 -19.50 9.59 -3.57
N HIS A 401 -18.32 10.13 -3.84
CA HIS A 401 -17.54 9.73 -5.01
C HIS A 401 -16.92 8.36 -4.75
N THR A 402 -16.73 7.56 -5.80
CA THR A 402 -16.14 6.20 -5.71
C THR A 402 -14.72 6.15 -5.12
N SER A 403 -14.07 7.30 -4.93
CA SER A 403 -12.76 7.43 -4.27
C SER A 403 -12.86 7.60 -2.76
N GLU A 404 -14.06 7.79 -2.23
CA GLU A 404 -14.31 8.07 -0.82
C GLU A 404 -14.76 6.80 -0.08
N ALA A 405 -14.77 6.87 1.24
CA ALA A 405 -15.41 5.85 2.06
C ALA A 405 -16.93 5.84 1.79
N ILE A 406 -17.49 4.64 1.66
CA ILE A 406 -18.92 4.42 1.50
C ILE A 406 -19.32 3.48 2.62
N ASP A 407 -20.18 3.95 3.52
CA ASP A 407 -20.72 3.15 4.62
C ASP A 407 -21.77 2.17 4.09
N VAL A 408 -21.31 1.01 3.62
CA VAL A 408 -22.17 -0.01 3.02
C VAL A 408 -23.18 -0.60 4.01
N GLU A 409 -22.85 -0.60 5.31
CA GLU A 409 -23.75 -1.07 6.36
C GLU A 409 -24.97 -0.16 6.48
N ALA A 410 -24.75 1.16 6.45
CA ALA A 410 -25.83 2.15 6.45
C ALA A 410 -26.67 2.14 5.15
N LEU A 411 -26.24 1.43 4.10
CA LEU A 411 -26.95 1.33 2.82
C LEU A 411 -27.77 0.04 2.65
N LYS A 412 -27.70 -0.91 3.59
CA LYS A 412 -28.46 -2.17 3.51
C LYS A 412 -29.95 -1.95 3.29
N GLY A 413 -30.51 -2.70 2.33
CA GLY A 413 -31.92 -2.62 1.93
C GLY A 413 -32.33 -1.33 1.21
N LYS A 414 -31.41 -0.36 1.00
CA LYS A 414 -31.70 0.92 0.36
C LYS A 414 -31.61 0.85 -1.17
N ARG A 415 -32.08 1.92 -1.82
CA ARG A 415 -32.05 2.10 -3.27
C ARG A 415 -31.01 3.16 -3.65
N ILE A 416 -30.01 2.76 -4.42
CA ILE A 416 -28.80 3.56 -4.68
C ILE A 416 -28.69 3.93 -6.16
N GLY A 417 -28.45 5.21 -6.44
CA GLY A 417 -28.21 5.71 -7.79
C GLY A 417 -26.71 5.82 -8.07
N ILE A 418 -26.22 5.26 -9.17
CA ILE A 418 -24.81 5.28 -9.56
C ILE A 418 -24.64 6.05 -10.87
N LEU A 419 -23.89 7.15 -10.84
CA LEU A 419 -23.59 7.95 -12.04
C LEU A 419 -22.27 7.50 -12.67
N GLY A 420 -22.34 6.89 -13.86
CA GLY A 420 -21.16 6.53 -14.65
C GLY A 420 -21.27 5.15 -15.30
N GLY A 421 -20.58 4.97 -16.42
CA GLY A 421 -20.55 3.70 -17.17
C GLY A 421 -19.16 3.06 -17.28
N GLY A 422 -18.20 3.53 -16.49
CA GLY A 422 -16.85 2.95 -16.42
C GLY A 422 -16.81 1.75 -15.48
N ALA A 423 -15.67 1.06 -15.44
CA ALA A 423 -15.53 -0.16 -14.63
C ALA A 423 -15.81 0.05 -13.13
N SER A 424 -15.44 1.20 -12.56
CA SER A 424 -15.70 1.55 -11.15
C SER A 424 -17.19 1.56 -10.80
N ALA A 425 -18.08 1.93 -11.73
CA ALA A 425 -19.52 1.94 -11.48
C ALA A 425 -20.05 0.52 -11.24
N PHE A 426 -19.59 -0.44 -12.03
CA PHE A 426 -20.01 -1.84 -11.92
C PHE A 426 -19.32 -2.56 -10.75
N ASP A 427 -18.06 -2.22 -10.43
CA ASP A 427 -17.42 -2.71 -9.20
C ASP A 427 -18.23 -2.29 -7.96
N ASN A 428 -18.62 -1.02 -7.90
CA ASN A 428 -19.39 -0.50 -6.77
C ASN A 428 -20.79 -1.10 -6.75
N ALA A 429 -21.47 -1.22 -7.90
CA ALA A 429 -22.77 -1.88 -7.98
C ALA A 429 -22.71 -3.30 -7.42
N HIS A 430 -21.75 -4.11 -7.86
CA HIS A 430 -21.56 -5.45 -7.32
C HIS A 430 -21.24 -5.42 -5.81
N HIS A 431 -20.26 -4.61 -5.39
CA HIS A 431 -19.81 -4.58 -4.00
C HIS A 431 -20.93 -4.24 -3.01
N ILE A 432 -21.75 -3.22 -3.32
CA ILE A 432 -22.82 -2.81 -2.41
C ILE A 432 -24.00 -3.80 -2.43
N LEU A 433 -24.31 -4.40 -3.58
CA LEU A 433 -25.36 -5.42 -3.68
C LEU A 433 -24.97 -6.70 -2.93
N ASP A 434 -23.70 -7.10 -3.01
CA ASP A 434 -23.16 -8.23 -2.23
C ASP A 434 -23.20 -7.95 -0.71
N ALA A 435 -23.03 -6.69 -0.32
CA ALA A 435 -23.15 -6.23 1.07
C ALA A 435 -24.62 -6.08 1.55
N GLY A 436 -25.62 -6.33 0.70
CA GLY A 436 -27.04 -6.32 1.07
C GLY A 436 -27.80 -5.03 0.79
N VAL A 437 -27.29 -4.13 -0.05
CA VAL A 437 -28.10 -3.05 -0.64
C VAL A 437 -29.27 -3.64 -1.43
N GLY A 438 -30.45 -3.02 -1.33
CA GLY A 438 -31.66 -3.53 -1.98
C GLY A 438 -31.61 -3.39 -3.51
N GLU A 439 -31.25 -2.21 -4.00
CA GLU A 439 -31.20 -1.90 -5.43
C GLU A 439 -30.01 -1.00 -5.77
N ALA A 440 -29.33 -1.28 -6.89
CA ALA A 440 -28.27 -0.43 -7.45
C ALA A 440 -28.60 -0.09 -8.91
N HIS A 441 -28.79 1.21 -9.18
CA HIS A 441 -29.17 1.74 -10.48
C HIS A 441 -27.98 2.43 -11.15
N VAL A 442 -27.38 1.80 -12.16
CA VAL A 442 -26.26 2.36 -12.93
C VAL A 442 -26.80 3.16 -14.11
N PHE A 443 -26.48 4.46 -14.18
CA PHE A 443 -26.88 5.35 -15.25
C PHE A 443 -25.73 5.68 -16.18
N VAL A 444 -25.97 5.48 -17.47
CA VAL A 444 -24.98 5.70 -18.53
C VAL A 444 -25.55 6.63 -19.59
N ARG A 445 -24.83 7.71 -19.90
CA ARG A 445 -25.25 8.70 -20.90
C ARG A 445 -25.41 8.13 -22.31
N ARG A 446 -24.61 7.12 -22.67
CA ARG A 446 -24.62 6.49 -24.00
C ARG A 446 -25.74 5.46 -24.09
N SER A 447 -26.40 5.37 -25.23
CA SER A 447 -27.43 4.35 -25.51
C SER A 447 -26.87 2.93 -25.56
N VAL A 448 -25.59 2.78 -25.92
CA VAL A 448 -24.87 1.51 -25.98
C VAL A 448 -23.59 1.61 -25.15
N LEU A 449 -23.32 0.58 -24.34
CA LEU A 449 -22.07 0.47 -23.60
C LEU A 449 -20.88 0.35 -24.57
N PRO A 450 -19.74 1.02 -24.30
CA PRO A 450 -18.54 0.84 -25.10
C PRO A 450 -18.11 -0.63 -25.08
N ARG A 451 -17.64 -1.12 -26.23
CA ARG A 451 -17.14 -2.50 -26.39
C ARG A 451 -15.67 -2.57 -26.78
N ILE A 452 -15.12 -1.45 -27.24
CA ILE A 452 -13.74 -1.34 -27.70
C ILE A 452 -12.91 -0.79 -26.56
N ASN A 453 -11.80 -1.46 -26.23
CA ASN A 453 -10.85 -1.00 -25.23
C ASN A 453 -9.51 -0.64 -25.91
N PRO A 454 -9.24 0.64 -26.19
CA PRO A 454 -7.98 1.07 -26.83
C PRO A 454 -6.74 0.59 -26.07
N ILE A 455 -6.80 0.47 -24.74
CA ILE A 455 -5.67 0.01 -23.90
C ILE A 455 -5.14 -1.34 -24.35
N ARG A 456 -6.00 -2.28 -24.76
CA ARG A 456 -5.57 -3.62 -25.18
C ARG A 456 -4.69 -3.55 -26.43
N HIS A 457 -5.01 -2.64 -27.35
CA HIS A 457 -4.18 -2.42 -28.52
C HIS A 457 -2.85 -1.75 -28.14
N MET A 458 -2.88 -0.75 -27.25
CA MET A 458 -1.64 -0.09 -26.78
C MET A 458 -0.65 -1.07 -26.15
N GLU A 459 -1.16 -2.04 -25.38
CA GLU A 459 -0.35 -3.09 -24.73
C GLU A 459 0.31 -4.04 -25.74
N ALA A 460 -0.38 -4.39 -26.83
CA ALA A 460 0.11 -5.34 -27.81
C ALA A 460 0.97 -4.70 -28.92
N ALA A 461 0.68 -3.47 -29.31
CA ALA A 461 1.26 -2.82 -30.49
C ALA A 461 2.65 -2.18 -30.27
N GLY A 462 3.28 -2.40 -29.11
CA GLY A 462 4.53 -1.72 -28.73
C GLY A 462 4.36 -0.21 -28.49
N LEU A 463 3.12 0.28 -28.44
CA LEU A 463 2.82 1.70 -28.34
C LEU A 463 3.24 2.27 -26.98
N ILE A 464 2.99 1.55 -25.88
CA ILE A 464 3.33 2.01 -24.52
C ILE A 464 4.82 2.43 -24.39
N PRO A 465 5.82 1.59 -24.70
CA PRO A 465 7.23 1.99 -24.55
C PRO A 465 7.66 3.12 -25.49
N ARG A 466 6.97 3.29 -26.63
CA ARG A 466 7.33 4.22 -27.71
C ARG A 466 6.49 5.49 -27.76
N PHE A 467 5.44 5.61 -26.94
CA PHE A 467 4.49 6.72 -27.00
C PHE A 467 5.18 8.09 -26.93
N ALA A 468 6.19 8.22 -26.07
CA ALA A 468 6.95 9.46 -25.89
C ALA A 468 7.65 9.96 -27.18
N ALA A 469 7.94 9.06 -28.13
CA ALA A 469 8.61 9.37 -29.38
C ALA A 469 7.66 9.95 -30.44
N LEU A 470 6.35 9.90 -30.21
CA LEU A 470 5.36 10.51 -31.09
C LEU A 470 5.49 12.04 -31.09
N SER A 471 5.06 12.65 -32.19
CA SER A 471 4.90 14.11 -32.25
C SER A 471 3.81 14.57 -31.27
N ASP A 472 3.82 15.85 -30.91
CA ASP A 472 2.78 16.39 -30.01
C ASP A 472 1.37 16.29 -30.62
N ALA A 473 1.26 16.47 -31.94
CA ALA A 473 0.01 16.26 -32.66
C ALA A 473 -0.49 14.81 -32.54
N ASP A 474 0.40 13.83 -32.74
CA ASP A 474 0.06 12.41 -32.65
C ASP A 474 -0.29 12.00 -31.21
N LYS A 475 0.45 12.49 -30.21
CA LYS A 475 0.16 12.28 -28.78
C LYS A 475 -1.23 12.79 -28.43
N TYR A 476 -1.54 14.03 -28.82
CA TYR A 476 -2.82 14.67 -28.55
C TYR A 476 -3.96 13.91 -29.23
N ALA A 477 -3.82 13.59 -30.53
CA ALA A 477 -4.81 12.82 -31.27
C ALA A 477 -5.04 11.43 -30.67
N ALA A 478 -3.97 10.73 -30.26
CA ALA A 478 -4.07 9.41 -29.64
C ALA A 478 -4.82 9.44 -28.30
N ILE A 479 -4.56 10.42 -27.43
CA ILE A 479 -5.27 10.53 -26.15
C ILE A 479 -6.70 11.06 -26.33
N SER A 480 -6.94 11.97 -27.27
CA SER A 480 -8.30 12.40 -27.64
C SER A 480 -9.13 11.20 -28.12
N HIS A 481 -8.56 10.34 -28.98
CA HIS A 481 -9.17 9.08 -29.38
C HIS A 481 -9.43 8.16 -28.19
N PHE A 482 -8.47 8.00 -27.28
CA PHE A 482 -8.64 7.21 -26.06
C PHE A 482 -9.85 7.67 -25.23
N PHE A 483 -10.01 8.98 -25.00
CA PHE A 483 -11.15 9.54 -24.25
C PHE A 483 -12.50 9.43 -24.97
N LYS A 484 -12.51 9.38 -26.31
CA LYS A 484 -13.74 9.16 -27.08
C LYS A 484 -14.38 7.81 -26.77
N PHE A 485 -13.56 6.75 -26.74
CA PHE A 485 -14.02 5.38 -26.49
C PHE A 485 -14.11 5.05 -25.00
N ASN A 486 -13.16 5.56 -24.19
CA ASN A 486 -12.94 5.18 -22.80
C ASN A 486 -12.72 3.67 -22.61
N GLN A 487 -12.34 3.28 -21.39
CA GLN A 487 -12.27 1.87 -21.04
C GLN A 487 -13.68 1.34 -20.70
N PRO A 488 -14.14 0.26 -21.35
CA PRO A 488 -15.40 -0.40 -21.00
C PRO A 488 -15.27 -1.19 -19.69
N PRO A 489 -16.39 -1.51 -19.01
CA PRO A 489 -16.36 -2.49 -17.92
C PRO A 489 -15.86 -3.85 -18.42
N THR A 490 -15.22 -4.61 -17.54
CA THR A 490 -14.81 -5.99 -17.88
C THR A 490 -16.02 -6.92 -17.81
N ASN A 491 -16.00 -7.99 -18.63
CA ASN A 491 -17.08 -8.98 -18.64
C ASN A 491 -17.37 -9.56 -17.26
N ASP A 492 -16.33 -9.86 -16.48
CA ASP A 492 -16.47 -10.43 -15.15
C ASP A 492 -17.07 -9.44 -14.14
N THR A 493 -16.71 -8.15 -14.23
CA THR A 493 -17.29 -7.11 -13.37
C THR A 493 -18.75 -6.88 -13.70
N PHE A 494 -19.07 -6.78 -14.99
CA PHE A 494 -20.44 -6.64 -15.46
C PHE A 494 -21.29 -7.85 -15.07
N ALA A 495 -20.82 -9.07 -15.31
CA ALA A 495 -21.54 -10.29 -15.02
C ALA A 495 -21.83 -10.46 -13.53
N ARG A 496 -20.87 -10.12 -12.65
CA ARG A 496 -21.09 -10.13 -11.20
C ARG A 496 -22.19 -9.17 -10.78
N ALA A 497 -22.15 -7.92 -11.24
CA ALA A 497 -23.20 -6.95 -10.93
C ALA A 497 -24.56 -7.41 -11.48
N ALA A 498 -24.62 -7.84 -12.73
CA ALA A 498 -25.85 -8.26 -13.41
C ALA A 498 -26.46 -9.57 -12.88
N ALA A 499 -25.70 -10.37 -12.11
CA ALA A 499 -26.21 -11.58 -11.47
C ALA A 499 -27.14 -11.29 -10.28
N HIS A 500 -27.10 -10.08 -9.71
CA HIS A 500 -27.99 -9.68 -8.63
C HIS A 500 -29.34 -9.21 -9.17
N SER A 501 -30.44 -9.64 -8.55
CA SER A 501 -31.81 -9.22 -8.92
C SER A 501 -32.08 -7.73 -8.70
N GLY A 502 -31.38 -7.08 -7.76
CA GLY A 502 -31.47 -5.64 -7.48
C GLY A 502 -30.60 -4.77 -8.40
N PHE A 503 -29.96 -5.33 -9.42
CA PHE A 503 -29.16 -4.56 -10.36
C PHE A 503 -30.01 -4.00 -11.51
N HIS A 504 -29.90 -2.69 -11.76
CA HIS A 504 -30.61 -2.02 -12.85
C HIS A 504 -29.63 -1.17 -13.67
N LEU A 505 -29.62 -1.38 -15.00
CA LEU A 505 -28.82 -0.59 -15.93
C LEU A 505 -29.71 0.31 -16.79
N HIS A 506 -29.40 1.61 -16.79
CA HIS A 506 -30.11 2.64 -17.55
C HIS A 506 -29.17 3.23 -18.60
N THR A 507 -29.30 2.81 -19.85
CA THR A 507 -28.53 3.38 -20.99
C THR A 507 -29.32 4.49 -21.67
N GLY A 508 -28.63 5.45 -22.29
CA GLY A 508 -29.26 6.64 -22.86
C GLY A 508 -29.93 7.52 -21.79
N ALA A 509 -29.44 7.43 -20.56
CA ALA A 509 -30.03 8.08 -19.38
C ALA A 509 -29.02 9.05 -18.73
N PRO A 510 -28.61 10.13 -19.42
CA PRO A 510 -27.82 11.18 -18.76
C PRO A 510 -28.64 11.78 -17.62
N TRP A 511 -27.99 12.06 -16.49
CA TRP A 511 -28.59 12.86 -15.45
C TRP A 511 -28.64 14.32 -15.91
N GLN A 512 -29.84 14.90 -15.94
CA GLN A 512 -30.09 16.26 -16.37
C GLN A 512 -30.19 17.23 -15.19
N ALA A 513 -30.72 16.76 -14.05
CA ALA A 513 -30.80 17.49 -12.80
C ALA A 513 -30.81 16.51 -11.63
N VAL A 514 -30.29 16.96 -10.49
CA VAL A 514 -30.42 16.25 -9.22
C VAL A 514 -30.77 17.25 -8.13
N ILE A 515 -31.81 16.94 -7.36
CA ILE A 515 -32.26 17.77 -6.25
C ILE A 515 -32.46 16.91 -5.00
N GLU A 516 -32.44 17.55 -3.83
CA GLU A 516 -32.92 16.94 -2.61
C GLU A 516 -34.45 17.15 -2.51
N ARG A 517 -35.18 16.09 -2.15
CA ARG A 517 -36.61 16.14 -1.84
C ARG A 517 -36.91 15.12 -0.74
N ASN A 518 -37.40 15.58 0.41
CA ASN A 518 -37.76 14.74 1.56
C ASN A 518 -36.60 13.86 2.07
N GLY A 519 -35.39 14.42 2.14
CA GLY A 519 -34.19 13.72 2.59
C GLY A 519 -33.66 12.67 1.61
N LYS A 520 -34.08 12.71 0.35
CA LYS A 520 -33.66 11.78 -0.71
C LYS A 520 -33.17 12.53 -1.93
N ALA A 521 -32.31 11.88 -2.71
CA ALA A 521 -31.87 12.41 -4.00
C ALA A 521 -32.89 12.06 -5.09
N VAL A 522 -33.40 13.07 -5.79
CA VAL A 522 -34.27 12.91 -6.96
C VAL A 522 -33.48 13.25 -8.20
N VAL A 523 -33.24 12.23 -9.02
CA VAL A 523 -32.49 12.30 -10.28
C VAL A 523 -33.48 12.41 -11.45
N THR A 524 -33.33 13.46 -12.26
CA THR A 524 -34.09 13.63 -13.51
C THR A 524 -33.28 13.13 -14.69
N THR A 525 -33.90 12.28 -15.51
CA THR A 525 -33.34 11.80 -16.78
C THR A 525 -34.38 11.94 -17.91
N PRO A 526 -34.00 11.75 -19.18
CA PRO A 526 -34.97 11.64 -20.28
C PRO A 526 -36.00 10.51 -20.10
N GLN A 527 -35.77 9.58 -19.19
CA GLN A 527 -36.63 8.42 -18.92
C GLN A 527 -37.56 8.63 -17.71
N GLY A 528 -37.47 9.80 -17.05
CA GLY A 528 -38.30 10.17 -15.89
C GLY A 528 -37.49 10.56 -14.65
N GLU A 529 -38.20 10.78 -13.55
CA GLU A 529 -37.62 11.02 -12.22
C GLU A 529 -37.34 9.69 -11.50
N HIS A 530 -36.21 9.61 -10.81
CA HIS A 530 -35.82 8.46 -9.99
C HIS A 530 -35.42 8.94 -8.60
N VAL A 531 -36.00 8.33 -7.56
CA VAL A 531 -35.70 8.66 -6.15
C VAL A 531 -34.74 7.65 -5.56
N PHE A 532 -33.68 8.12 -4.93
CA PHE A 532 -32.61 7.33 -4.33
C PHE A 532 -32.33 7.76 -2.89
N ASP A 533 -32.01 6.80 -2.03
CA ASP A 533 -31.60 7.07 -0.66
C ASP A 533 -30.15 7.60 -0.58
N PHE A 534 -29.32 7.26 -1.58
CA PHE A 534 -27.93 7.70 -1.67
C PHE A 534 -27.43 7.60 -3.12
N LEU A 535 -26.42 8.39 -3.46
CA LEU A 535 -25.79 8.41 -4.77
C LEU A 535 -24.31 8.04 -4.70
N ILE A 536 -23.87 7.19 -5.63
CA ILE A 536 -22.45 6.88 -5.84
C ILE A 536 -21.99 7.52 -7.15
N ILE A 537 -20.98 8.39 -7.06
CA ILE A 537 -20.51 9.18 -8.20
C ILE A 537 -19.24 8.54 -8.77
N SER A 538 -19.34 7.98 -9.97
CA SER A 538 -18.28 7.26 -10.67
C SER A 538 -17.86 8.00 -11.95
N THR A 539 -17.62 9.30 -11.83
CA THR A 539 -17.33 10.21 -12.95
C THR A 539 -15.85 10.43 -13.23
N GLY A 540 -14.96 9.75 -12.51
CA GLY A 540 -13.53 9.77 -12.76
C GLY A 540 -12.85 11.00 -12.18
N LEU A 541 -11.84 11.52 -12.88
CA LEU A 541 -11.01 12.63 -12.41
C LEU A 541 -10.76 13.63 -13.52
N VAL A 542 -10.29 14.80 -13.13
CA VAL A 542 -9.72 15.82 -14.02
C VAL A 542 -8.27 16.06 -13.64
N THR A 543 -7.43 16.34 -14.63
CA THR A 543 -6.03 16.74 -14.43
C THR A 543 -5.93 18.23 -14.69
N ASP A 544 -5.59 18.98 -13.66
CA ASP A 544 -5.26 20.40 -13.74
C ASP A 544 -4.35 20.74 -12.54
N PRO A 545 -3.10 21.18 -12.78
CA PRO A 545 -2.19 21.58 -11.69
C PRO A 545 -2.76 22.66 -10.75
N ALA A 546 -3.69 23.51 -11.20
CA ALA A 546 -4.36 24.52 -10.36
C ALA A 546 -5.28 23.93 -9.30
N LEU A 547 -5.68 22.66 -9.45
CA LEU A 547 -6.47 21.94 -8.45
C LEU A 547 -5.59 21.27 -7.38
N ARG A 548 -4.26 21.43 -7.47
CA ARG A 548 -3.29 20.86 -6.53
C ARG A 548 -2.76 21.95 -5.58
N PRO A 549 -3.25 22.03 -4.33
CA PRO A 549 -2.84 23.09 -3.40
C PRO A 549 -1.33 23.06 -3.12
N GLU A 550 -0.72 21.88 -3.14
CA GLU A 550 0.71 21.73 -2.93
C GLU A 550 1.56 22.39 -4.03
N LEU A 551 1.00 22.66 -5.20
CA LEU A 551 1.66 23.30 -6.34
C LEU A 551 1.38 24.80 -6.46
N ALA A 552 0.63 25.41 -5.55
CA ALA A 552 0.15 26.79 -5.69
C ALA A 552 1.25 27.83 -6.01
N ASP A 553 2.44 27.68 -5.42
CA ASP A 553 3.60 28.56 -5.64
C ASP A 553 4.22 28.45 -7.05
N LEU A 554 4.00 27.31 -7.70
CA LEU A 554 4.65 26.89 -8.93
C LEU A 554 3.70 26.88 -10.12
N GLU A 555 2.42 26.61 -9.87
CA GLU A 555 1.38 26.41 -10.86
C GLU A 555 1.29 27.51 -11.92
N PRO A 556 1.34 28.82 -11.58
CA PRO A 556 1.24 29.87 -12.59
C PRO A 556 2.36 29.79 -13.65
N GLY A 557 3.51 29.20 -13.29
CA GLY A 557 4.64 28.99 -14.17
C GLY A 557 4.62 27.68 -14.95
N ILE A 558 3.73 26.73 -14.63
CA ILE A 558 3.68 25.42 -15.30
C ILE A 558 3.09 25.58 -16.71
N ALA A 559 3.83 25.11 -17.72
CA ALA A 559 3.35 25.00 -19.08
C ALA A 559 2.32 23.87 -19.19
N ARG A 560 1.23 24.13 -19.91
CA ARG A 560 0.14 23.19 -20.17
C ARG A 560 0.09 22.84 -21.66
N TRP A 561 -0.61 21.77 -22.00
CA TRP A 561 -0.78 21.36 -23.39
C TRP A 561 -1.43 22.45 -24.25
N GLY A 562 -2.41 23.19 -23.71
CA GLY A 562 -3.04 24.31 -24.41
C GLY A 562 -2.10 25.50 -24.67
N ASP A 563 -0.97 25.61 -23.95
CA ASP A 563 0.03 26.65 -24.18
C ASP A 563 1.01 26.28 -25.31
N VAL A 564 1.25 24.98 -25.49
CA VAL A 564 2.31 24.46 -26.37
C VAL A 564 1.76 23.96 -27.70
N TYR A 565 0.51 23.48 -27.73
CA TYR A 565 -0.09 22.89 -28.91
C TYR A 565 -1.47 23.47 -29.21
N ALA A 566 -1.59 24.14 -30.35
CA ALA A 566 -2.87 24.59 -30.89
C ALA A 566 -3.59 23.43 -31.59
N ALA A 567 -4.38 22.67 -30.83
CA ALA A 567 -5.11 21.52 -31.36
C ALA A 567 -6.19 21.93 -32.39
N PRO A 568 -6.37 21.17 -33.49
CA PRO A 568 -7.49 21.36 -34.41
C PRO A 568 -8.85 21.24 -33.72
N GLU A 569 -9.83 22.05 -34.13
CA GLU A 569 -11.13 22.17 -33.45
C GLU A 569 -11.93 20.85 -33.36
N ASP A 570 -11.70 19.89 -34.26
CA ASP A 570 -12.37 18.58 -34.25
C ASP A 570 -11.84 17.61 -33.19
N VAL A 571 -10.61 17.81 -32.72
CA VAL A 571 -9.98 16.99 -31.66
C VAL A 571 -9.72 17.74 -30.36
N LYS A 572 -9.79 19.07 -30.39
CA LYS A 572 -9.55 19.98 -29.26
C LYS A 572 -10.43 19.65 -28.06
N SER A 573 -9.82 19.70 -26.88
CA SER A 573 -10.46 19.30 -25.64
C SER A 573 -9.86 20.08 -24.48
N ALA A 574 -10.69 20.91 -23.82
CA ALA A 574 -10.28 21.64 -22.62
C ALA A 574 -9.73 20.72 -21.52
N LEU A 575 -10.22 19.47 -21.45
CA LEU A 575 -9.70 18.46 -20.51
C LEU A 575 -8.27 18.05 -20.82
N LEU A 576 -7.90 17.99 -22.10
CA LEU A 576 -6.53 17.69 -22.52
C LEU A 576 -5.63 18.92 -22.37
N ASP A 577 -6.14 20.09 -22.76
CA ASP A 577 -5.42 21.36 -22.74
C ASP A 577 -4.94 21.74 -21.33
N ALA A 578 -5.69 21.33 -20.30
CA ALA A 578 -5.36 21.59 -18.89
C ALA A 578 -4.22 20.72 -18.33
N HIS A 579 -3.85 19.60 -18.98
CA HIS A 579 -2.75 18.77 -18.49
C HIS A 579 -1.42 19.52 -18.57
N PRO A 580 -0.49 19.29 -17.64
CA PRO A 580 0.84 19.86 -17.73
C PRO A 580 1.59 19.27 -18.94
N TYR A 581 2.34 20.13 -19.64
CA TYR A 581 3.29 19.71 -20.64
C TYR A 581 4.59 19.32 -19.95
N LEU A 582 5.03 18.07 -20.13
CA LEU A 582 6.17 17.51 -19.41
C LEU A 582 7.35 17.28 -20.35
N GLY A 583 8.54 17.56 -19.84
CA GLY A 583 9.79 17.26 -20.53
C GLY A 583 10.09 15.77 -20.52
N ALA A 584 11.19 15.40 -21.19
CA ALA A 584 11.71 14.04 -21.12
C ALA A 584 11.87 13.58 -19.66
N GLY A 585 11.53 12.32 -19.39
CA GLY A 585 11.65 11.76 -18.04
C GLY A 585 10.71 12.35 -16.99
N PHE A 586 9.55 12.90 -17.40
CA PHE A 586 8.47 13.35 -16.52
C PHE A 586 8.70 14.67 -15.76
N ALA A 587 9.75 15.44 -16.12
CA ALA A 587 10.01 16.74 -15.50
C ALA A 587 8.96 17.79 -15.90
N PHE A 588 8.55 18.66 -14.97
CA PHE A 588 7.68 19.80 -15.32
C PHE A 588 8.40 20.80 -16.23
N LYS A 589 7.67 21.36 -17.20
CA LYS A 589 8.15 22.45 -18.05
C LYS A 589 7.58 23.78 -17.60
N GLY A 590 8.44 24.80 -17.57
CA GLY A 590 8.03 26.18 -17.33
C GLY A 590 7.52 26.86 -18.60
N ARG A 591 6.60 27.81 -18.45
CA ARG A 591 6.15 28.72 -19.52
C ARG A 591 7.28 29.61 -20.05
N ASP A 592 8.23 29.95 -19.17
CA ASP A 592 9.40 30.76 -19.47
C ASP A 592 10.62 30.26 -18.68
N ALA A 593 11.78 30.91 -18.87
CA ALA A 593 13.03 30.53 -18.22
C ALA A 593 13.00 30.71 -16.69
N ALA A 594 12.31 31.73 -16.17
CA ALA A 594 12.22 31.98 -14.73
C ALA A 594 11.33 30.93 -14.05
N ALA A 595 10.20 30.59 -14.66
CA ALA A 595 9.35 29.48 -14.23
C ALA A 595 10.09 28.14 -14.33
N GLN A 596 10.83 27.90 -15.42
CA GLN A 596 11.60 26.67 -15.59
C GLN A 596 12.67 26.51 -14.50
N ALA A 597 13.33 27.60 -14.08
CA ALA A 597 14.30 27.57 -13.00
C ALA A 597 13.67 27.15 -11.66
N LYS A 598 12.46 27.63 -11.36
CA LYS A 598 11.71 27.24 -10.14
C LYS A 598 11.21 25.79 -10.19
N LEU A 599 10.96 25.25 -11.39
CA LEU A 599 10.45 23.90 -11.60
C LEU A 599 11.55 22.85 -11.76
N HIS A 600 12.82 23.27 -11.92
CA HIS A 600 13.94 22.36 -12.11
C HIS A 600 14.08 21.40 -10.93
N GLY A 601 13.97 20.10 -11.19
CA GLY A 601 13.95 19.06 -10.16
C GLY A 601 12.57 18.60 -9.69
N LEU A 602 11.48 19.13 -10.24
CA LEU A 602 10.13 18.64 -9.97
C LEU A 602 9.64 17.73 -11.09
N PHE A 603 9.17 16.53 -10.73
CA PHE A 603 8.73 15.49 -11.66
C PHE A 603 7.29 15.05 -11.37
N ALA A 604 6.49 14.86 -12.41
CA ALA A 604 5.11 14.34 -12.32
C ALA A 604 5.05 12.88 -12.76
N PHE A 605 5.09 11.95 -11.80
CA PHE A 605 4.99 10.52 -12.06
C PHE A 605 3.62 9.96 -11.65
N ASN A 606 2.59 10.57 -12.21
CA ASN A 606 1.19 10.29 -11.93
C ASN A 606 0.35 10.52 -13.20
N TYR A 607 -0.98 10.59 -13.09
CA TYR A 607 -1.88 10.72 -14.25
C TYR A 607 -1.66 11.99 -15.10
N SER A 608 -0.98 13.00 -14.57
CA SER A 608 -0.51 14.18 -15.32
C SER A 608 0.29 13.83 -16.57
N ALA A 609 0.99 12.69 -16.53
CA ALA A 609 1.84 12.21 -17.60
C ALA A 609 1.08 11.61 -18.79
N LEU A 610 -0.25 11.44 -18.70
CA LEU A 610 -1.02 10.68 -19.68
C LEU A 610 -0.83 11.15 -21.13
N ILE A 611 -0.89 12.46 -21.39
CA ILE A 611 -0.75 12.98 -22.75
C ILE A 611 0.69 12.93 -23.24
N ASN A 612 1.65 13.11 -22.33
CA ASN A 612 3.07 13.11 -22.65
C ASN A 612 3.60 11.69 -22.93
N PHE A 613 3.10 10.69 -22.21
CA PHE A 613 3.69 9.34 -22.14
C PHE A 613 2.69 8.18 -22.28
N GLY A 614 1.43 8.46 -22.58
CA GLY A 614 0.39 7.44 -22.65
C GLY A 614 0.20 6.75 -21.31
N LEU A 615 0.14 5.41 -21.31
CA LEU A 615 -0.13 4.63 -20.10
C LEU A 615 1.07 4.48 -19.15
N SER A 616 2.24 5.01 -19.51
CA SER A 616 3.51 4.79 -18.81
C SER A 616 3.50 5.12 -17.31
N ALA A 617 2.82 6.17 -16.86
CA ALA A 617 2.67 6.48 -15.42
C ALA A 617 1.22 6.37 -14.92
N SER A 618 0.35 5.76 -15.72
CA SER A 618 -1.11 5.74 -15.49
C SER A 618 -1.68 4.33 -15.35
N ALA A 619 -0.87 3.29 -15.59
CA ALA A 619 -1.28 1.89 -15.49
C ALA A 619 -0.08 0.95 -15.19
N LEU A 620 -0.35 -0.22 -14.59
CA LEU A 620 0.69 -1.23 -14.30
C LEU A 620 1.48 -1.64 -15.56
N SER A 621 0.80 -1.76 -16.70
CA SER A 621 1.39 -2.14 -17.99
C SER A 621 2.47 -1.15 -18.48
N GLY A 622 2.45 0.09 -17.97
CA GLY A 622 3.37 1.15 -18.34
C GLY A 622 4.61 1.27 -17.45
N LEU A 623 4.50 0.89 -16.17
CA LEU A 623 5.50 1.22 -15.15
C LEU A 623 6.89 0.68 -15.47
N LYS A 624 7.00 -0.57 -15.96
CA LYS A 624 8.29 -1.19 -16.28
C LYS A 624 9.10 -0.42 -17.33
N TYR A 625 8.45 0.37 -18.17
CA TYR A 625 9.09 1.21 -19.19
C TYR A 625 9.31 2.65 -18.72
N ALA A 626 8.49 3.09 -17.78
CA ALA A 626 8.45 4.46 -17.31
C ALA A 626 9.46 4.71 -16.19
N LEU A 627 9.60 3.74 -15.28
CA LEU A 627 10.49 3.85 -14.13
C LEU A 627 11.96 4.06 -14.52
N PRO A 628 12.56 3.31 -15.49
CA PRO A 628 13.93 3.58 -15.92
C PRO A 628 14.10 4.99 -16.53
N LYS A 629 13.10 5.47 -17.28
CA LYS A 629 13.13 6.82 -17.88
C LYS A 629 13.08 7.91 -16.81
N LEU A 630 12.23 7.74 -15.80
CA LEU A 630 12.14 8.66 -14.66
C LEU A 630 13.46 8.68 -13.88
N CYS A 631 13.97 7.50 -13.48
CA CYS A 631 15.15 7.41 -12.63
C CYS A 631 16.39 7.93 -13.35
N GLY A 632 16.56 7.60 -14.63
CA GLY A 632 17.63 8.16 -15.46
C GLY A 632 17.56 9.68 -15.56
N ALA A 633 16.38 10.27 -15.81
CA ALA A 633 16.25 11.72 -15.88
C ALA A 633 16.51 12.45 -14.55
N VAL A 634 16.15 11.82 -13.42
CA VAL A 634 16.47 12.32 -12.08
C VAL A 634 17.97 12.25 -11.82
N ALA A 635 18.61 11.13 -12.16
CA ALA A 635 20.06 10.94 -12.07
C ALA A 635 20.82 11.94 -12.94
N ASP A 636 20.39 12.13 -14.19
CA ASP A 636 20.97 13.09 -15.13
C ASP A 636 20.91 14.52 -14.57
N GLN A 637 19.77 14.94 -14.00
CA GLN A 637 19.69 16.27 -13.37
C GLN A 637 20.61 16.40 -12.17
N LEU A 638 20.66 15.41 -11.28
CA LEU A 638 21.57 15.44 -10.13
C LEU A 638 23.04 15.48 -10.56
N PHE A 639 23.41 14.73 -11.61
CA PHE A 639 24.75 14.75 -12.17
C PHE A 639 25.09 16.11 -12.78
N LEU A 640 24.18 16.67 -13.58
CA LEU A 640 24.37 17.95 -14.26
C LEU A 640 24.41 19.14 -13.29
N ASP A 641 23.65 19.09 -12.19
CA ASP A 641 23.69 20.10 -11.13
C ASP A 641 25.09 20.16 -10.47
N ASP A 642 25.77 19.02 -10.37
CA ASP A 642 27.11 18.89 -9.79
C ASP A 642 28.23 18.84 -10.87
N ARG A 643 27.91 19.16 -12.14
CA ARG A 643 28.78 18.91 -13.31
C ARG A 643 30.19 19.46 -13.11
N ASP A 644 30.31 20.72 -12.72
CA ASP A 644 31.60 21.40 -12.66
C ASP A 644 32.50 20.80 -11.57
N THR A 645 31.94 20.48 -10.41
CA THR A 645 32.65 19.78 -9.33
C THR A 645 33.10 18.39 -9.77
N ARG A 646 32.22 17.64 -10.46
CA ARG A 646 32.53 16.28 -10.92
C ARG A 646 33.59 16.24 -12.00
N LEU A 647 33.49 17.12 -12.99
CA LEU A 647 34.49 17.22 -14.05
C LEU A 647 35.83 17.68 -13.48
N SER A 648 35.83 18.61 -12.53
CA SER A 648 37.05 19.02 -11.83
C SER A 648 37.71 17.86 -11.10
N ALA A 649 36.94 17.08 -10.34
CA ALA A 649 37.45 15.89 -9.64
C ALA A 649 38.00 14.82 -10.59
N TYR A 650 37.35 14.62 -11.74
CA TYR A 650 37.83 13.71 -12.78
C TYR A 650 39.15 14.19 -13.41
N PHE A 651 39.25 15.48 -13.74
CA PHE A 651 40.47 16.05 -14.31
C PHE A 651 41.64 16.08 -13.33
N SER A 652 41.37 16.08 -12.02
CA SER A 652 42.40 16.01 -10.97
C SER A 652 42.72 14.60 -10.48
N TYR A 653 42.06 13.55 -10.98
CA TYR A 653 42.25 12.19 -10.51
C TYR A 653 43.62 11.64 -10.93
N ASP A 654 44.45 11.24 -9.97
CA ASP A 654 45.85 10.83 -10.17
C ASP A 654 46.27 9.57 -9.38
N GLU A 655 45.32 8.75 -8.92
CA GLU A 655 45.64 7.51 -8.18
C GLU A 655 46.31 6.46 -9.10
N PRO A 656 47.54 6.00 -8.80
CA PRO A 656 48.22 5.00 -9.62
C PRO A 656 47.56 3.62 -9.52
N GLU A 657 46.98 3.13 -10.62
CA GLU A 657 46.42 1.77 -10.71
C GLU A 657 47.49 0.71 -11.04
N PHE A 658 48.44 1.05 -11.91
CA PHE A 658 49.53 0.16 -12.33
C PHE A 658 50.88 0.64 -11.77
N THR A 659 51.40 -0.09 -10.80
CA THR A 659 52.72 0.19 -10.17
C THR A 659 53.80 -0.80 -10.59
N GLY A 660 53.57 -1.54 -11.68
CA GLY A 660 54.52 -2.55 -12.16
C GLY A 660 55.73 -1.90 -12.83
N GLU A 661 56.92 -2.35 -12.46
CA GLU A 661 58.15 -1.96 -13.14
C GLU A 661 58.52 -3.03 -14.19
N TRP A 662 58.74 -2.59 -15.44
CA TRP A 662 59.21 -3.48 -16.49
C TRP A 662 60.74 -3.45 -16.55
N SER A 663 61.37 -4.60 -16.29
CA SER A 663 62.82 -4.80 -16.47
C SER A 663 63.08 -5.60 -17.76
N PRO A 664 63.62 -4.98 -18.81
CA PRO A 664 64.04 -5.72 -20.01
C PRO A 664 65.19 -6.68 -19.66
N LYS A 665 65.16 -7.89 -20.23
CA LYS A 665 66.25 -8.87 -20.14
C LYS A 665 67.34 -8.61 -21.15
#